data_AF-A0A414L8N6-F1
#
_entry.id   AF-A0A414L8N6-F1
#
_cell.length_a   1.000
_cell.length_b   1.000
_cell.length_c   1.000
_cell.angle_alpha   90.00
_cell.angle_beta   90.00
_cell.angle_gamma   90.00
#
_symmetry.space_group_name_H-M   'P 1'
#
loop_
_entity.id
_entity.type
_entity.pdbx_description
1 polymer ?
#
loop_
_entity_poly.entity_id
_entity_poly.type
_entity_poly.pdbx_seq_one_letter_code
_entity_poly.pdbx_strand_id
1 'polypeptide(L)'
;MKTLKLLFLLSCLLYSSFAFSQEATLSSGEVTLNITRQKDNTYGVTFSAYGKEFNAGTEQNPALLIDVKMNTFYPTYTSYTKEGDKVELTARLTTTPRTTVFEINDVYTAKGNGEFELKRNVKVAELGDNPYDEGFSSSFGLQFAPEDVLANSEYFIPAVWYKGNFEKDGNIPAGIPVATDLSFLYREDRIPLPVVMMRQKESGLTFTLVHKDSKCETVLNDSRGVVVDENYQFGGVGVVNWKKSDSFAAVVTYPGSDLRTGGMGRRMHPITKGFDKHTYNVYFKIDKTSDYANAVNEAWELAFNLYNPKIYDVNLNSAYRGLIETVNHYYLDSSVDKDIKGPGFPWSVKLRDFSLVRDTYEIGFVGSQPTAGYALFRAGVETGNEEYKVRGNNVLNLWASEGLTDLGLPKTRYAALWGTWDNWAKTSMRQACNGMAGLLNAWCYAKRNGIDIPSWLNACKKFGEFLVTNQNADGSYYLEYDPFSVVGGRHPAGNQNKFLTICAVRYLVELYIATNDERYKTAALKAAEFSYANIHERYLYVACVVDNPQTIDSESGQQAINGFLAIYDLTKDPKWLTAAEQAATYTESWSYMFEVPVEKDQTAKTDWPKDRSIVGQHIIAIGHSATDLGFAWSSFVYYRLYLLTGKEHYLHVARISAHNTKQSMNLGQELYPGQPEGLQQEAFQVRVNNGSGRRMNSIMEALTWNFAAHLDPMIRFKDAFGTYDLEEVEAMPKSKVEELNNRYSKYQSSDYGQDPETGIETIDGNSLSAYVSGDQLFLVNKGKEDISKVELTDLAGRRLWTEDMKVTDEEYTFPMHGTFSGFYILNVCLVSGEQKAFKVYKNK
;
A
#
# COMPACT_ATOMS: atom_id res chain seq x y z
N MET A 1 3.33 -36.97 -70.20
CA MET A 1 4.24 -36.65 -69.06
C MET A 1 4.96 -35.29 -69.13
N LYS A 2 4.99 -34.56 -70.25
CA LYS A 2 5.59 -33.19 -70.29
C LYS A 2 4.59 -32.04 -70.06
N THR A 3 3.29 -32.27 -70.20
CA THR A 3 2.24 -31.26 -70.00
C THR A 3 1.74 -31.14 -68.56
N LEU A 4 1.93 -32.17 -67.72
CA LEU A 4 1.47 -32.16 -66.32
C LEU A 4 2.44 -31.45 -65.36
N LYS A 5 3.73 -31.34 -65.71
CA LYS A 5 4.73 -30.58 -64.93
C LYS A 5 4.62 -29.07 -65.14
N LEU A 6 4.08 -28.62 -66.28
CA LEU A 6 3.92 -27.19 -66.55
C LEU A 6 2.71 -26.59 -65.81
N LEU A 7 1.63 -27.37 -65.62
CA LEU A 7 0.50 -26.96 -64.78
C LEU A 7 0.85 -26.94 -63.29
N PHE A 8 1.73 -27.83 -62.82
CA PHE A 8 2.18 -27.83 -61.42
C PHE A 8 3.17 -26.69 -61.11
N LEU A 9 4.00 -26.29 -62.09
CA LEU A 9 4.86 -25.11 -61.95
C LEU A 9 4.09 -23.79 -62.08
N LEU A 10 3.02 -23.72 -62.88
CA LEU A 10 2.14 -22.54 -62.91
C LEU A 10 1.24 -22.43 -61.66
N SER A 11 0.83 -23.54 -61.04
CA SER A 11 0.10 -23.49 -59.76
C SER A 11 0.99 -23.11 -58.58
N CYS A 12 2.30 -23.38 -58.65
CA CYS A 12 3.28 -22.92 -57.65
C CYS A 12 3.76 -21.47 -57.88
N LEU A 13 3.49 -20.88 -59.05
CA LEU A 13 3.78 -19.46 -59.36
C LEU A 13 2.57 -18.52 -59.20
N LEU A 14 1.38 -19.07 -58.90
CA LEU A 14 0.16 -18.32 -58.57
C LEU A 14 -0.14 -18.26 -57.06
N TYR A 15 0.68 -18.90 -56.22
CA TYR A 15 0.87 -18.46 -54.84
C TYR A 15 1.97 -17.39 -54.83
N SER A 16 1.70 -16.26 -55.50
CA SER A 16 2.41 -15.04 -55.17
C SER A 16 2.12 -14.75 -53.70
N SER A 17 3.17 -14.85 -52.88
CA SER A 17 3.30 -14.13 -51.63
C SER A 17 2.92 -12.67 -51.89
N PHE A 18 1.65 -12.34 -51.68
CA PHE A 18 1.19 -10.96 -51.70
C PHE A 18 1.72 -10.30 -50.43
N ALA A 19 2.91 -9.71 -50.57
CA ALA A 19 3.53 -8.93 -49.51
C ALA A 19 2.63 -7.73 -49.18
N PHE A 20 2.15 -7.66 -47.95
CA PHE A 20 1.68 -6.40 -47.35
C PHE A 20 2.82 -5.38 -47.51
N SER A 21 2.58 -4.24 -48.19
CA SER A 21 3.59 -3.19 -48.28
C SER A 21 3.60 -2.37 -47.00
N GLN A 22 4.76 -2.26 -46.36
CA GLN A 22 5.00 -1.34 -45.26
C GLN A 22 5.02 0.08 -45.85
N GLU A 23 4.11 0.93 -45.41
CA GLU A 23 3.93 2.28 -45.96
C GLU A 23 4.66 3.33 -45.13
N ALA A 24 4.61 3.21 -43.81
CA ALA A 24 5.27 4.11 -42.88
C ALA A 24 5.60 3.39 -41.56
N THR A 25 6.55 3.96 -40.82
CA THR A 25 6.98 3.45 -39.53
C THR A 25 7.09 4.57 -38.51
N LEU A 26 6.93 4.24 -37.23
CA LEU A 26 7.22 5.13 -36.12
C LEU A 26 8.08 4.36 -35.11
N SER A 27 9.30 4.84 -34.85
CA SER A 27 10.29 4.13 -34.03
C SER A 27 10.42 4.73 -32.65
N SER A 28 10.55 3.87 -31.64
CA SER A 28 10.80 4.19 -30.25
C SER A 28 11.83 3.21 -29.69
N GLY A 29 13.11 3.58 -29.71
CA GLY A 29 14.20 2.64 -29.39
C GLY A 29 14.25 1.45 -30.37
N GLU A 30 14.29 0.22 -29.84
CA GLU A 30 14.28 -1.02 -30.64
C GLU A 30 12.88 -1.44 -31.14
N VAL A 31 11.85 -0.69 -30.75
CA VAL A 31 10.46 -0.99 -31.10
C VAL A 31 10.02 -0.10 -32.26
N THR A 32 9.37 -0.70 -33.24
CA THR A 32 8.82 0.02 -34.39
C THR A 32 7.34 -0.29 -34.54
N LEU A 33 6.50 0.74 -34.58
CA LEU A 33 5.13 0.67 -35.07
C LEU A 33 5.16 0.71 -36.61
N ASN A 34 4.52 -0.25 -37.25
CA ASN A 34 4.44 -0.36 -38.70
C ASN A 34 3.01 -0.11 -39.20
N ILE A 35 2.88 0.75 -40.20
CA ILE A 35 1.64 0.94 -40.96
C ILE A 35 1.74 0.08 -42.23
N THR A 36 0.83 -0.87 -42.37
CA THR A 36 0.83 -1.84 -43.48
C THR A 36 -0.41 -1.69 -44.34
N ARG A 37 -0.24 -1.60 -45.66
CA ARG A 37 -1.37 -1.52 -46.61
C ARG A 37 -2.05 -2.88 -46.75
N GLN A 38 -3.38 -2.89 -46.57
CA GLN A 38 -4.25 -4.06 -46.65
C GLN A 38 -4.83 -4.25 -48.07
N LYS A 39 -5.44 -5.41 -48.34
CA LYS A 39 -5.94 -5.78 -49.68
C LYS A 39 -7.03 -4.87 -50.23
N ASP A 40 -7.83 -4.29 -49.36
CA ASP A 40 -8.93 -3.36 -49.65
C ASP A 40 -8.46 -1.89 -49.71
N ASN A 41 -7.14 -1.66 -49.78
CA ASN A 41 -6.52 -0.33 -49.78
C ASN A 41 -6.72 0.47 -48.49
N THR A 42 -7.05 -0.22 -47.39
CA THR A 42 -7.00 0.30 -46.03
C THR A 42 -5.64 0.03 -45.39
N TYR A 43 -5.43 0.43 -44.14
CA TYR A 43 -4.17 0.31 -43.41
C TYR A 43 -4.36 -0.42 -42.08
N GLY A 44 -3.41 -1.28 -41.74
CA GLY A 44 -3.30 -1.94 -40.44
C GLY A 44 -2.11 -1.40 -39.66
N VAL A 45 -2.12 -1.63 -38.34
CA VAL A 45 -1.01 -1.29 -37.44
C VAL A 45 -0.48 -2.58 -36.80
N THR A 46 0.82 -2.84 -36.97
CA THR A 46 1.56 -3.89 -36.25
C THR A 46 2.73 -3.27 -35.50
N PHE A 47 3.31 -4.03 -34.57
CA PHE A 47 4.53 -3.62 -33.88
C PHE A 47 5.62 -4.65 -34.12
N SER A 48 6.87 -4.22 -34.24
CA SER A 48 8.03 -5.09 -34.33
C SER A 48 9.02 -4.72 -33.24
N ALA A 49 9.44 -5.71 -32.46
CA ALA A 49 10.48 -5.54 -31.46
C ALA A 49 11.22 -6.86 -31.27
N TYR A 50 12.54 -6.79 -31.06
CA TYR A 50 13.35 -7.95 -30.68
C TYR A 50 13.20 -9.19 -31.58
N GLY A 51 13.01 -8.98 -32.89
CA GLY A 51 12.82 -10.06 -33.87
C GLY A 51 11.44 -10.72 -33.84
N LYS A 52 10.47 -10.12 -33.16
CA LYS A 52 9.07 -10.55 -33.09
C LYS A 52 8.15 -9.47 -33.67
N GLU A 53 7.07 -9.92 -34.28
CA GLU A 53 5.99 -9.04 -34.76
C GLU A 53 4.73 -9.30 -33.91
N PHE A 54 4.17 -8.23 -33.37
CA PHE A 54 3.00 -8.21 -32.51
C PHE A 54 1.78 -7.81 -33.33
N ASN A 55 0.62 -8.37 -32.99
CA ASN A 55 -0.62 -8.26 -33.77
C ASN A 55 -0.45 -8.69 -35.24
N ALA A 56 0.55 -9.52 -35.53
CA ALA A 56 0.77 -10.08 -36.86
C ALA A 56 -0.27 -11.15 -37.19
N GLY A 57 -0.59 -11.32 -38.48
CA GLY A 57 -1.30 -12.51 -38.98
C GLY A 57 -2.77 -12.66 -38.59
N THR A 58 -3.44 -11.62 -38.08
CA THR A 58 -4.85 -11.71 -37.68
C THR A 58 -5.74 -10.70 -38.42
N GLU A 59 -6.88 -11.16 -38.94
CA GLU A 59 -8.05 -10.28 -39.24
C GLU A 59 -8.66 -9.66 -37.97
N GLN A 60 -8.07 -9.92 -36.80
CA GLN A 60 -8.55 -9.60 -35.47
C GLN A 60 -7.49 -8.80 -34.70
N ASN A 61 -7.22 -7.57 -35.13
CA ASN A 61 -6.18 -6.73 -34.55
C ASN A 61 -6.67 -6.04 -33.26
N PRO A 62 -6.16 -6.41 -32.06
CA PRO A 62 -6.60 -5.78 -30.81
C PRO A 62 -6.16 -4.32 -30.67
N ALA A 63 -5.32 -3.79 -31.57
CA ALA A 63 -4.95 -2.39 -31.58
C ALA A 63 -6.17 -1.49 -31.82
N LEU A 64 -7.16 -1.88 -32.63
CA LEU A 64 -8.39 -1.14 -32.85
C LEU A 64 -9.59 -2.09 -32.86
N LEU A 65 -10.35 -2.05 -31.77
CA LEU A 65 -11.53 -2.89 -31.57
C LEU A 65 -12.72 -2.01 -31.20
N ILE A 66 -13.86 -2.22 -31.87
CA ILE A 66 -15.17 -1.67 -31.48
C ILE A 66 -16.07 -2.83 -31.06
N ASP A 67 -16.49 -2.83 -29.81
CA ASP A 67 -17.37 -3.86 -29.26
C ASP A 67 -18.77 -3.31 -29.05
N VAL A 68 -19.75 -4.00 -29.61
CA VAL A 68 -21.18 -3.82 -29.34
C VAL A 68 -21.69 -5.11 -28.72
N LYS A 69 -22.79 -5.06 -27.96
CA LYS A 69 -23.25 -6.18 -27.12
C LYS A 69 -23.24 -7.57 -27.79
N MET A 70 -23.58 -7.65 -29.08
CA MET A 70 -23.67 -8.91 -29.83
C MET A 70 -22.57 -9.12 -30.87
N ASN A 71 -21.65 -8.18 -31.07
CA ASN A 71 -20.62 -8.31 -32.10
C ASN A 71 -19.37 -7.49 -31.79
N THR A 72 -18.23 -7.96 -32.27
CA THR A 72 -16.93 -7.30 -32.10
C THR A 72 -16.33 -7.05 -33.48
N PHE A 73 -16.00 -5.79 -33.75
CA PHE A 73 -15.43 -5.34 -35.02
C PHE A 73 -13.95 -4.99 -34.84
N TYR A 74 -13.16 -5.25 -35.89
CA TYR A 74 -11.74 -4.95 -35.98
C TYR A 74 -11.48 -4.06 -37.21
N PRO A 75 -11.80 -2.75 -37.13
CA PRO A 75 -11.65 -1.84 -38.26
C PRO A 75 -10.20 -1.73 -38.73
N THR A 76 -10.04 -1.46 -40.01
CA THR A 76 -8.81 -0.96 -40.61
C THR A 76 -8.90 0.55 -40.84
N TYR A 77 -7.74 1.20 -40.90
CA TYR A 77 -7.67 2.64 -41.11
C TYR A 77 -7.84 3.00 -42.59
N THR A 78 -8.59 4.05 -42.89
CA THR A 78 -8.82 4.54 -44.25
C THR A 78 -7.76 5.54 -44.69
N SER A 79 -7.10 6.22 -43.75
CA SER A 79 -6.01 7.17 -44.03
C SER A 79 -5.02 7.25 -42.87
N TYR A 80 -3.81 7.74 -43.17
CA TYR A 80 -2.81 8.09 -42.19
C TYR A 80 -2.06 9.37 -42.59
N THR A 81 -1.51 10.08 -41.60
CA THR A 81 -0.56 11.19 -41.78
C THR A 81 0.56 11.02 -40.77
N LYS A 82 1.82 11.19 -41.20
CA LYS A 82 3.00 11.09 -40.34
C LYS A 82 3.71 12.43 -40.27
N GLU A 83 3.99 12.89 -39.05
CA GLU A 83 4.72 14.12 -38.77
C GLU A 83 5.69 13.88 -37.61
N GLY A 84 7.00 13.86 -37.90
CA GLY A 84 8.02 13.64 -36.87
C GLY A 84 7.85 12.32 -36.11
N ASP A 85 7.67 12.42 -34.80
CA ASP A 85 7.45 11.34 -33.84
C ASP A 85 5.95 11.00 -33.63
N LYS A 86 5.07 11.57 -34.45
CA LYS A 86 3.62 11.36 -34.42
C LYS A 86 3.12 10.71 -35.71
N VAL A 87 2.17 9.80 -35.55
CA VAL A 87 1.32 9.27 -36.63
C VAL A 87 -0.14 9.44 -36.25
N GLU A 88 -0.91 10.03 -37.15
CA GLU A 88 -2.36 10.16 -37.04
C GLU A 88 -3.04 9.23 -38.05
N LEU A 89 -4.00 8.44 -37.58
CA LEU A 89 -4.69 7.40 -38.33
C LEU A 89 -6.20 7.61 -38.19
N THR A 90 -6.93 7.53 -39.30
CA THR A 90 -8.39 7.68 -39.30
C THR A 90 -9.03 6.42 -39.85
N ALA A 91 -10.12 5.95 -39.25
CA ALA A 91 -10.95 4.85 -39.75
C ALA A 91 -12.42 5.28 -39.83
N ARG A 92 -13.13 4.74 -40.82
CA ARG A 92 -14.60 4.86 -40.93
C ARG A 92 -15.20 3.46 -41.02
N LEU A 93 -15.76 2.98 -39.91
CA LEU A 93 -16.40 1.67 -39.82
C LEU A 93 -17.90 1.81 -40.07
N THR A 94 -18.42 1.15 -41.11
CA THR A 94 -19.85 0.84 -41.20
C THR A 94 -20.06 -0.57 -40.69
N THR A 95 -20.87 -0.75 -39.65
CA THR A 95 -21.11 -2.09 -39.10
C THR A 95 -21.89 -2.97 -40.08
N THR A 96 -21.95 -4.27 -39.84
CA THR A 96 -22.82 -5.21 -40.58
C THR A 96 -23.23 -6.33 -39.60
N PRO A 97 -24.49 -6.80 -39.59
CA PRO A 97 -25.61 -6.44 -40.48
C PRO A 97 -26.34 -5.13 -40.13
N ARG A 98 -25.99 -4.49 -39.02
CA ARG A 98 -26.51 -3.17 -38.63
C ARG A 98 -25.76 -2.07 -39.34
N THR A 99 -26.35 -0.93 -39.64
CA THR A 99 -25.76 0.11 -40.51
C THR A 99 -25.21 1.34 -39.76
N THR A 100 -24.88 1.19 -38.47
CA THR A 100 -24.22 2.24 -37.69
C THR A 100 -22.84 2.55 -38.24
N VAL A 101 -22.50 3.84 -38.27
CA VAL A 101 -21.20 4.33 -38.73
C VAL A 101 -20.42 4.94 -37.57
N PHE A 102 -19.21 4.45 -37.37
CA PHE A 102 -18.22 5.02 -36.46
C PHE A 102 -17.11 5.72 -37.24
N GLU A 103 -16.70 6.89 -36.77
CA GLU A 103 -15.46 7.57 -37.15
C GLU A 103 -14.46 7.42 -36.00
N ILE A 104 -13.26 6.94 -36.30
CA ILE A 104 -12.20 6.74 -35.31
C ILE A 104 -10.99 7.58 -35.73
N ASN A 105 -10.41 8.30 -34.78
CA ASN A 105 -9.15 9.01 -34.93
C ASN A 105 -8.18 8.56 -33.83
N ASP A 106 -7.04 8.02 -34.26
CA ASP A 106 -5.98 7.52 -33.40
C ASP A 106 -4.70 8.30 -33.66
N VAL A 107 -4.10 8.80 -32.58
CA VAL A 107 -2.82 9.52 -32.62
C VAL A 107 -1.80 8.76 -31.81
N TYR A 108 -0.85 8.13 -32.49
CA TYR A 108 0.32 7.48 -31.89
C TYR A 108 1.49 8.46 -31.80
N THR A 109 2.16 8.49 -30.65
CA THR A 109 3.38 9.28 -30.42
C THR A 109 4.47 8.39 -29.84
N ALA A 110 5.65 8.36 -30.44
CA ALA A 110 6.81 7.67 -29.89
C ALA A 110 7.43 8.48 -28.74
N LYS A 111 7.81 7.80 -27.65
CA LYS A 111 8.38 8.46 -26.46
C LYS A 111 9.85 8.11 -26.20
N GLY A 112 10.43 7.19 -26.98
CA GLY A 112 11.75 6.60 -26.74
C GLY A 112 11.67 5.29 -25.96
N ASN A 113 12.75 4.50 -25.96
CA ASN A 113 12.90 3.30 -25.12
C ASN A 113 11.75 2.27 -25.20
N GLY A 114 11.17 2.08 -26.38
CA GLY A 114 10.06 1.15 -26.57
C GLY A 114 8.70 1.66 -26.09
N GLU A 115 8.63 2.93 -25.66
CA GLU A 115 7.43 3.56 -25.12
C GLU A 115 6.64 4.33 -26.19
N PHE A 116 5.32 4.27 -26.10
CA PHE A 116 4.38 4.94 -26.98
C PHE A 116 3.18 5.47 -26.19
N GLU A 117 2.60 6.56 -26.69
CA GLU A 117 1.30 7.09 -26.25
C GLU A 117 0.31 7.02 -27.42
N LEU A 118 -0.92 6.57 -27.16
CA LEU A 118 -2.03 6.57 -28.11
C LEU A 118 -3.21 7.36 -27.54
N LYS A 119 -3.62 8.41 -28.24
CA LYS A 119 -4.89 9.12 -28.00
C LYS A 119 -5.93 8.65 -29.00
N ARG A 120 -7.06 8.14 -28.51
CA ARG A 120 -8.18 7.69 -29.34
C ARG A 120 -9.41 8.56 -29.14
N ASN A 121 -10.04 8.93 -30.24
CA ASN A 121 -11.40 9.46 -30.28
C ASN A 121 -12.29 8.57 -31.17
N VAL A 122 -13.47 8.21 -30.67
CA VAL A 122 -14.49 7.48 -31.44
C VAL A 122 -15.77 8.30 -31.45
N LYS A 123 -16.33 8.50 -32.64
CA LYS A 123 -17.58 9.22 -32.86
C LYS A 123 -18.61 8.35 -33.54
N VAL A 124 -19.86 8.43 -33.10
CA VAL A 124 -21.00 7.84 -33.80
C VAL A 124 -21.45 8.82 -34.88
N ALA A 125 -20.94 8.66 -36.10
CA ALA A 125 -21.19 9.59 -37.20
C ALA A 125 -22.62 9.50 -37.72
N GLU A 126 -23.11 8.27 -37.93
CA GLU A 126 -24.45 7.99 -38.47
C GLU A 126 -25.04 6.74 -37.79
N LEU A 127 -26.36 6.69 -37.67
CA LEU A 127 -27.06 5.49 -37.18
C LEU A 127 -27.32 4.47 -38.30
N GLY A 128 -27.40 4.95 -39.55
CA GLY A 128 -27.90 4.17 -40.68
C GLY A 128 -29.39 3.81 -40.54
N ASP A 129 -29.87 3.00 -41.48
CA ASP A 129 -31.27 2.53 -41.51
C ASP A 129 -31.61 1.46 -40.45
N ASN A 130 -30.59 0.81 -39.87
CA ASN A 130 -30.73 -0.30 -38.93
C ASN A 130 -29.62 -0.26 -37.86
N PRO A 131 -29.67 0.68 -36.90
CA PRO A 131 -28.63 0.83 -35.87
C PRO A 131 -28.66 -0.29 -34.81
N TYR A 132 -27.56 -0.40 -34.07
CA TYR A 132 -27.55 -1.03 -32.75
C TYR A 132 -28.17 -0.10 -31.69
N ASP A 133 -28.86 -0.65 -30.70
CA ASP A 133 -29.46 0.08 -29.58
C ASP A 133 -28.76 -0.19 -28.23
N GLU A 134 -27.84 -1.15 -28.19
CA GLU A 134 -27.26 -1.67 -26.93
C GLU A 134 -25.97 -0.99 -26.46
N GLY A 135 -25.54 0.08 -27.14
CA GLY A 135 -24.32 0.83 -26.83
C GLY A 135 -23.04 0.22 -27.43
N PHE A 136 -21.91 0.91 -27.22
CA PHE A 136 -20.59 0.47 -27.68
C PHE A 136 -19.48 0.74 -26.66
N SER A 137 -18.41 -0.02 -26.76
CA SER A 137 -17.11 0.22 -26.13
C SER A 137 -16.01 0.08 -27.18
N SER A 138 -14.79 0.56 -26.89
CA SER A 138 -13.63 0.27 -27.73
C SER A 138 -12.45 -0.17 -26.90
N SER A 139 -11.51 -0.88 -27.52
CA SER A 139 -10.30 -1.35 -26.85
C SER A 139 -9.05 -1.12 -27.67
N PHE A 140 -7.94 -0.90 -26.98
CA PHE A 140 -6.58 -1.00 -27.52
C PHE A 140 -5.84 -2.11 -26.75
N GLY A 141 -5.05 -2.89 -27.45
CA GLY A 141 -4.14 -3.85 -26.84
C GLY A 141 -3.25 -4.57 -27.84
N LEU A 142 -2.35 -5.40 -27.31
CA LEU A 142 -1.40 -6.19 -28.10
C LEU A 142 -1.43 -7.66 -27.69
N GLN A 143 -1.17 -8.53 -28.68
CA GLN A 143 -0.87 -9.95 -28.51
C GLN A 143 0.54 -10.26 -29.01
N PHE A 144 1.22 -11.20 -28.35
CA PHE A 144 2.58 -11.62 -28.74
C PHE A 144 2.61 -12.52 -29.97
N ALA A 145 1.54 -13.28 -30.20
CA ALA A 145 1.49 -14.25 -31.28
C ALA A 145 0.05 -14.45 -31.79
N PRO A 146 -0.13 -14.90 -33.04
CA PRO A 146 -1.43 -15.31 -33.57
C PRO A 146 -2.02 -16.49 -32.79
N GLU A 147 -1.15 -17.36 -32.25
CA GLU A 147 -1.49 -18.49 -31.41
C GLU A 147 -0.64 -18.52 -30.11
N ASP A 148 -1.26 -18.72 -28.94
CA ASP A 148 -0.72 -18.72 -27.58
C ASP A 148 -1.72 -19.35 -26.57
N VAL A 149 -1.21 -19.78 -25.41
CA VAL A 149 -2.03 -20.24 -24.27
C VAL A 149 -1.71 -19.42 -23.03
N LEU A 150 -2.71 -19.18 -22.18
CA LEU A 150 -2.59 -18.31 -21.00
C LEU A 150 -1.36 -18.63 -20.13
N ALA A 151 -1.01 -19.91 -20.01
CA ALA A 151 0.10 -20.40 -19.19
C ALA A 151 1.52 -20.06 -19.71
N ASN A 152 1.66 -19.65 -20.98
CA ASN A 152 2.96 -19.29 -21.57
C ASN A 152 3.48 -17.94 -21.07
N SER A 153 2.59 -17.12 -20.53
CA SER A 153 2.92 -15.80 -20.02
C SER A 153 2.65 -15.68 -18.51
N GLU A 154 3.24 -14.66 -17.92
CA GLU A 154 3.03 -14.19 -16.55
C GLU A 154 2.35 -12.83 -16.62
N TYR A 155 1.49 -12.52 -15.65
CA TYR A 155 0.66 -11.33 -15.70
C TYR A 155 0.74 -10.54 -14.40
N PHE A 156 0.58 -9.23 -14.52
CA PHE A 156 0.41 -8.35 -13.38
C PHE A 156 -0.73 -7.37 -13.63
N ILE A 157 -1.64 -7.31 -12.67
CA ILE A 157 -2.63 -6.26 -12.51
C ILE A 157 -2.69 -5.98 -11.00
N PRO A 158 -2.44 -4.73 -10.55
CA PRO A 158 -2.35 -4.37 -9.14
C PRO A 158 -3.54 -4.90 -8.32
N ALA A 159 -3.27 -5.49 -7.16
CA ALA A 159 -4.22 -6.11 -6.23
C ALA A 159 -5.11 -7.27 -6.76
N VAL A 160 -4.98 -7.66 -8.04
CA VAL A 160 -5.91 -8.63 -8.65
C VAL A 160 -5.24 -9.76 -9.42
N TRP A 161 -4.05 -9.54 -10.00
CA TRP A 161 -3.31 -10.57 -10.73
C TRP A 161 -1.81 -10.48 -10.43
N TYR A 162 -1.22 -11.56 -9.90
CA TYR A 162 0.21 -11.76 -9.80
C TYR A 162 0.64 -13.11 -10.42
N LYS A 163 1.60 -13.09 -11.34
CA LYS A 163 2.05 -14.26 -12.12
C LYS A 163 0.89 -14.98 -12.80
N GLY A 164 0.60 -16.21 -12.38
CA GLY A 164 -0.50 -17.01 -12.88
C GLY A 164 -1.74 -16.95 -12.00
N ASN A 165 -1.68 -16.49 -10.75
CA ASN A 165 -2.78 -16.47 -9.76
C ASN A 165 -3.74 -17.68 -9.71
N PHE A 166 -3.35 -18.84 -10.24
CA PHE A 166 -4.12 -20.10 -10.23
C PHE A 166 -3.38 -21.24 -9.51
N GLU A 167 -2.36 -20.91 -8.72
CA GLU A 167 -1.61 -21.90 -7.94
C GLU A 167 -2.43 -22.39 -6.74
N LYS A 168 -2.33 -23.69 -6.42
CA LYS A 168 -3.08 -24.33 -5.32
C LYS A 168 -2.65 -23.88 -3.92
N ASP A 169 -1.46 -23.30 -3.80
CA ASP A 169 -0.86 -22.94 -2.51
C ASP A 169 -1.50 -21.67 -1.90
N GLY A 170 -2.13 -20.83 -2.73
CA GLY A 170 -2.99 -19.73 -2.31
C GLY A 170 -4.46 -20.13 -2.34
N ASN A 171 -5.22 -19.74 -1.31
CA ASN A 171 -6.66 -19.83 -1.30
C ASN A 171 -7.22 -18.70 -2.18
N ILE A 172 -7.63 -19.07 -3.39
CA ILE A 172 -8.28 -18.18 -4.33
C ILE A 172 -9.77 -18.14 -3.99
N PRO A 173 -10.34 -16.98 -3.59
CA PRO A 173 -11.75 -16.89 -3.24
C PRO A 173 -12.66 -17.35 -4.38
N ALA A 174 -13.83 -17.89 -4.04
CA ALA A 174 -14.87 -18.20 -5.01
C ALA A 174 -15.25 -16.92 -5.78
N GLY A 175 -15.30 -16.99 -7.11
CA GLY A 175 -15.61 -15.83 -7.95
C GLY A 175 -14.41 -14.99 -8.39
N ILE A 176 -13.16 -15.44 -8.13
CA ILE A 176 -11.99 -15.00 -8.89
C ILE A 176 -11.96 -15.72 -10.25
N PRO A 177 -11.39 -15.11 -11.31
CA PRO A 177 -11.24 -15.81 -12.56
C PRO A 177 -10.52 -17.15 -12.41
N VAL A 178 -10.81 -18.08 -13.31
CA VAL A 178 -10.09 -19.35 -13.43
C VAL A 178 -9.36 -19.40 -14.76
N ALA A 179 -8.37 -20.28 -14.89
CA ALA A 179 -7.58 -20.39 -16.12
C ALA A 179 -8.41 -20.69 -17.40
N THR A 180 -9.67 -21.12 -17.25
CA THR A 180 -10.62 -21.36 -18.35
C THR A 180 -11.46 -20.14 -18.74
N ASP A 181 -11.37 -19.03 -18.00
CA ASP A 181 -12.07 -17.79 -18.35
C ASP A 181 -11.49 -17.24 -19.67
N LEU A 182 -12.37 -16.67 -20.49
CA LEU A 182 -12.00 -16.08 -21.79
C LEU A 182 -11.70 -14.59 -21.69
N SER A 183 -12.03 -13.98 -20.55
CA SER A 183 -11.83 -12.57 -20.32
C SER A 183 -11.54 -12.35 -18.84
N PHE A 184 -10.55 -11.52 -18.60
CA PHE A 184 -10.06 -11.14 -17.30
C PHE A 184 -9.98 -9.61 -17.26
N LEU A 185 -11.13 -8.97 -17.46
CA LEU A 185 -11.22 -7.50 -17.47
C LEU A 185 -11.61 -6.99 -16.09
N TYR A 186 -10.86 -5.99 -15.63
CA TYR A 186 -11.04 -5.35 -14.34
C TYR A 186 -11.25 -3.85 -14.56
N ARG A 187 -12.31 -3.31 -13.97
CA ARG A 187 -12.53 -1.87 -13.94
C ARG A 187 -11.49 -1.16 -13.08
N GLU A 188 -11.20 0.07 -13.43
CA GLU A 188 -10.17 0.89 -12.79
C GLU A 188 -10.50 1.24 -11.34
N ASP A 189 -11.79 1.32 -10.99
CA ASP A 189 -12.21 1.53 -9.61
C ASP A 189 -12.00 0.30 -8.70
N ARG A 190 -11.46 -0.80 -9.23
CA ARG A 190 -11.10 -2.00 -8.47
C ARG A 190 -9.58 -2.18 -8.30
N ILE A 191 -8.77 -1.39 -9.00
CA ILE A 191 -7.33 -1.60 -9.08
C ILE A 191 -6.58 -0.34 -8.64
N PRO A 192 -5.49 -0.48 -7.88
CA PRO A 192 -4.71 0.66 -7.36
C PRO A 192 -4.13 1.62 -8.40
N LEU A 193 -3.79 1.11 -9.59
CA LEU A 193 -3.45 1.87 -10.80
C LEU A 193 -3.97 1.12 -12.02
N PRO A 194 -4.36 1.83 -13.09
CA PRO A 194 -4.92 1.22 -14.29
C PRO A 194 -3.84 0.70 -15.22
N VAL A 195 -3.11 -0.32 -14.77
CA VAL A 195 -2.01 -0.98 -15.50
C VAL A 195 -2.22 -2.48 -15.62
N VAL A 196 -1.89 -3.03 -16.79
CA VAL A 196 -1.74 -4.45 -17.04
C VAL A 196 -0.36 -4.72 -17.63
N MET A 197 0.32 -5.76 -17.14
CA MET A 197 1.55 -6.27 -17.70
C MET A 197 1.37 -7.73 -18.11
N MET A 198 1.92 -8.09 -19.27
CA MET A 198 2.02 -9.45 -19.78
C MET A 198 3.48 -9.72 -20.15
N ARG A 199 4.04 -10.82 -19.66
CA ARG A 199 5.43 -11.23 -19.90
C ARG A 199 5.51 -12.66 -20.40
N GLN A 200 6.13 -12.89 -21.56
CA GLN A 200 6.38 -14.23 -22.08
C GLN A 200 7.53 -14.90 -21.32
N LYS A 201 7.28 -16.08 -20.73
CA LYS A 201 8.24 -16.78 -19.87
C LYS A 201 9.55 -17.13 -20.58
N GLU A 202 9.45 -17.65 -21.80
CA GLU A 202 10.59 -18.18 -22.55
C GLU A 202 11.56 -17.07 -23.00
N SER A 203 11.03 -15.96 -23.49
CA SER A 203 11.83 -14.92 -24.14
C SER A 203 12.10 -13.68 -23.27
N GLY A 204 11.35 -13.53 -22.16
CA GLY A 204 11.33 -12.32 -21.35
C GLY A 204 10.63 -11.13 -22.00
N LEU A 205 10.06 -11.31 -23.20
CA LEU A 205 9.32 -10.26 -23.90
C LEU A 205 8.15 -9.78 -23.04
N THR A 206 8.11 -8.48 -22.78
CA THR A 206 7.20 -7.85 -21.83
C THR A 206 6.43 -6.73 -22.51
N PHE A 207 5.13 -6.69 -22.28
CA PHE A 207 4.26 -5.61 -22.69
C PHE A 207 3.54 -5.06 -21.46
N THR A 208 3.75 -3.77 -21.20
CA THR A 208 3.07 -3.01 -20.15
C THR A 208 2.15 -1.99 -20.79
N LEU A 209 0.90 -1.94 -20.34
CA LEU A 209 -0.14 -1.07 -20.86
C LEU A 209 -0.86 -0.36 -19.71
N VAL A 210 -0.95 0.96 -19.80
CA VAL A 210 -1.57 1.85 -18.82
C VAL A 210 -2.70 2.63 -19.50
N HIS A 211 -3.90 2.68 -18.91
CA HIS A 211 -4.86 3.73 -19.27
C HIS A 211 -4.37 5.03 -18.63
N LYS A 212 -3.83 5.93 -19.44
CA LYS A 212 -3.26 7.19 -18.97
C LYS A 212 -4.36 8.23 -18.81
N ASP A 213 -4.26 9.10 -17.81
CA ASP A 213 -5.19 10.21 -17.57
C ASP A 213 -6.65 9.77 -17.28
N SER A 214 -6.87 8.55 -16.77
CA SER A 214 -8.21 8.10 -16.39
C SER A 214 -8.80 8.99 -15.30
N LYS A 215 -10.05 9.44 -15.51
CA LYS A 215 -10.83 10.20 -14.52
C LYS A 215 -11.54 9.30 -13.51
N CYS A 216 -11.75 8.03 -13.87
CA CYS A 216 -12.53 7.06 -13.11
C CYS A 216 -13.94 7.56 -12.67
N GLU A 217 -14.55 8.50 -13.38
CA GLU A 217 -15.84 9.11 -12.99
C GLU A 217 -17.04 8.27 -13.47
N THR A 218 -18.08 8.19 -12.65
CA THR A 218 -19.32 7.44 -12.96
C THR A 218 -20.57 8.12 -12.39
N VAL A 219 -21.73 7.49 -12.56
CA VAL A 219 -23.07 7.92 -12.09
C VAL A 219 -23.79 6.81 -11.34
N LEU A 220 -24.84 7.12 -10.57
CA LEU A 220 -25.63 6.16 -9.80
C LEU A 220 -26.33 5.10 -10.66
N ASN A 221 -26.51 5.35 -11.96
CA ASN A 221 -26.96 4.31 -12.89
C ASN A 221 -26.02 3.08 -12.89
N ASP A 222 -24.73 3.29 -12.63
CA ASP A 222 -23.75 2.22 -12.53
C ASP A 222 -24.04 1.27 -11.36
N SER A 223 -24.35 1.81 -10.18
CA SER A 223 -24.69 0.98 -9.02
C SER A 223 -25.97 0.17 -9.22
N ARG A 224 -26.88 0.67 -10.07
CA ARG A 224 -28.12 0.00 -10.48
C ARG A 224 -27.92 -1.02 -11.60
N GLY A 225 -26.70 -1.19 -12.10
CA GLY A 225 -26.39 -2.16 -13.16
C GLY A 225 -26.80 -1.70 -14.56
N VAL A 226 -27.04 -0.41 -14.79
CA VAL A 226 -27.35 0.11 -16.12
C VAL A 226 -26.14 -0.07 -17.03
N VAL A 227 -26.33 -0.75 -18.16
CA VAL A 227 -25.22 -1.12 -19.05
C VAL A 227 -24.74 0.07 -19.87
N VAL A 228 -25.63 0.97 -20.28
CA VAL A 228 -25.34 2.07 -21.21
C VAL A 228 -25.60 3.42 -20.54
N ASP A 229 -24.57 4.26 -20.46
CA ASP A 229 -24.69 5.65 -20.01
C ASP A 229 -23.59 6.50 -20.65
N GLU A 230 -23.90 7.72 -21.07
CA GLU A 230 -22.89 8.63 -21.63
C GLU A 230 -21.90 9.18 -20.60
N ASN A 231 -22.20 9.01 -19.32
CA ASN A 231 -21.42 9.57 -18.22
C ASN A 231 -20.42 8.59 -17.61
N TYR A 232 -20.25 7.41 -18.19
CA TYR A 232 -19.21 6.47 -17.80
C TYR A 232 -17.86 6.94 -18.32
N GLN A 233 -17.05 7.55 -17.46
CA GLN A 233 -15.74 8.11 -17.80
C GLN A 233 -14.63 7.36 -17.04
N PHE A 234 -14.72 6.04 -17.03
CA PHE A 234 -13.74 5.12 -16.46
C PHE A 234 -13.41 4.03 -17.48
N GLY A 235 -12.16 3.56 -17.49
CA GLY A 235 -11.74 2.44 -18.28
C GLY A 235 -11.69 1.13 -17.49
N GLY A 236 -11.12 0.12 -18.11
CA GLY A 236 -10.76 -1.15 -17.49
C GLY A 236 -9.55 -1.73 -18.19
N VAL A 237 -8.72 -2.45 -17.45
CA VAL A 237 -7.54 -3.15 -17.96
C VAL A 237 -7.74 -4.65 -17.83
N GLY A 238 -7.04 -5.43 -18.64
CA GLY A 238 -7.05 -6.87 -18.44
C GLY A 238 -6.47 -7.67 -19.58
N VAL A 239 -6.75 -8.97 -19.54
CA VAL A 239 -6.28 -9.95 -20.53
C VAL A 239 -7.49 -10.66 -21.11
N VAL A 240 -7.53 -10.82 -22.42
CA VAL A 240 -8.74 -11.25 -23.14
C VAL A 240 -8.42 -12.19 -24.28
N ASN A 241 -9.31 -13.15 -24.45
CA ASN A 241 -9.39 -14.09 -25.55
C ASN A 241 -10.78 -13.95 -26.20
N TRP A 242 -10.90 -12.98 -27.10
CA TRP A 242 -12.19 -12.47 -27.58
C TRP A 242 -13.08 -13.47 -28.33
N LYS A 243 -12.55 -14.61 -28.79
CA LYS A 243 -13.32 -15.59 -29.58
C LYS A 243 -13.02 -17.05 -29.27
N LYS A 244 -12.37 -17.37 -28.15
CA LYS A 244 -11.74 -18.69 -27.94
C LYS A 244 -10.74 -19.02 -29.06
N SER A 245 -10.09 -17.99 -29.60
CA SER A 245 -8.88 -18.22 -30.38
C SER A 245 -7.84 -18.81 -29.44
N ASP A 246 -6.87 -19.54 -29.95
CA ASP A 246 -5.71 -19.87 -29.14
C ASP A 246 -4.85 -18.59 -28.99
N SER A 247 -5.30 -17.44 -28.48
CA SER A 247 -4.42 -16.27 -28.28
C SER A 247 -5.00 -15.30 -27.26
N PHE A 248 -4.12 -14.61 -26.54
CA PHE A 248 -4.47 -13.65 -25.49
C PHE A 248 -3.84 -12.29 -25.77
N ALA A 249 -4.63 -11.23 -25.57
CA ALA A 249 -4.18 -9.85 -25.66
C ALA A 249 -4.33 -9.15 -24.31
N ALA A 250 -3.33 -8.36 -23.93
CA ALA A 250 -3.48 -7.40 -22.84
C ALA A 250 -4.10 -6.12 -23.40
N VAL A 251 -5.15 -5.61 -22.76
CA VAL A 251 -6.00 -4.54 -23.30
C VAL A 251 -6.36 -3.48 -22.25
N VAL A 252 -6.66 -2.29 -22.76
CA VAL A 252 -7.49 -1.25 -22.10
C VAL A 252 -8.81 -1.17 -22.87
N THR A 253 -9.93 -1.17 -22.15
CA THR A 253 -11.29 -1.04 -22.69
C THR A 253 -11.97 0.22 -22.13
N TYR A 254 -12.67 0.97 -22.98
CA TYR A 254 -13.38 2.20 -22.63
C TYR A 254 -14.80 2.25 -23.21
N PRO A 255 -15.86 2.52 -22.39
CA PRO A 255 -15.85 2.44 -20.93
C PRO A 255 -15.44 1.05 -20.43
N GLY A 256 -14.87 1.00 -19.23
CA GLY A 256 -14.37 -0.24 -18.63
C GLY A 256 -15.47 -1.24 -18.30
N SER A 257 -15.28 -2.50 -18.69
CA SER A 257 -16.15 -3.60 -18.25
C SER A 257 -15.44 -4.46 -17.21
N ASP A 258 -16.20 -5.09 -16.31
CA ASP A 258 -15.69 -6.10 -15.35
C ASP A 258 -16.18 -7.47 -15.86
N LEU A 259 -15.54 -7.96 -16.94
CA LEU A 259 -15.87 -9.22 -17.63
C LEU A 259 -14.92 -10.33 -17.19
N ARG A 260 -15.42 -11.14 -16.26
CA ARG A 260 -14.80 -12.34 -15.70
C ARG A 260 -15.82 -13.09 -14.86
N THR A 261 -15.48 -14.29 -14.38
CA THR A 261 -16.24 -14.92 -13.29
C THR A 261 -16.39 -13.94 -12.11
N GLY A 262 -17.63 -13.73 -11.64
CA GLY A 262 -17.95 -12.82 -10.52
C GLY A 262 -17.83 -11.31 -10.81
N GLY A 263 -17.68 -10.89 -12.08
CA GLY A 263 -17.59 -9.48 -12.47
C GLY A 263 -18.95 -8.77 -12.61
N MET A 264 -18.93 -7.42 -12.65
CA MET A 264 -20.14 -6.58 -12.81
C MET A 264 -20.72 -6.52 -14.22
N GLY A 265 -20.07 -7.18 -15.19
CA GLY A 265 -20.52 -7.20 -16.57
C GLY A 265 -20.10 -5.96 -17.36
N ARG A 266 -20.84 -5.70 -18.44
CA ARG A 266 -20.52 -4.69 -19.45
C ARG A 266 -20.90 -3.28 -19.01
N ARG A 267 -20.10 -2.31 -19.44
CA ARG A 267 -20.45 -0.88 -19.46
C ARG A 267 -20.10 -0.30 -20.83
N MET A 268 -21.00 0.52 -21.36
CA MET A 268 -20.95 0.98 -22.74
C MET A 268 -21.41 2.44 -22.84
N HIS A 269 -20.90 3.13 -23.85
CA HIS A 269 -21.41 4.43 -24.28
C HIS A 269 -22.60 4.27 -25.24
N PRO A 270 -23.53 5.25 -25.30
CA PRO A 270 -24.70 5.15 -26.17
C PRO A 270 -24.33 5.28 -27.65
N ILE A 271 -25.10 4.60 -28.50
CA ILE A 271 -25.04 4.78 -29.96
C ILE A 271 -26.10 5.84 -30.32
N THR A 272 -25.74 7.10 -30.20
CA THR A 272 -26.57 8.24 -30.60
C THR A 272 -25.85 9.05 -31.68
N LYS A 273 -26.58 9.51 -32.70
CA LYS A 273 -25.99 10.28 -33.80
C LYS A 273 -25.26 11.51 -33.24
N GLY A 274 -23.99 11.66 -33.59
CA GLY A 274 -23.15 12.78 -33.15
C GLY A 274 -22.49 12.58 -31.79
N PHE A 275 -22.62 11.42 -31.15
CA PHE A 275 -21.93 11.13 -29.89
C PHE A 275 -20.41 11.17 -30.09
N ASP A 276 -19.72 12.05 -29.36
CA ASP A 276 -18.29 12.35 -29.48
C ASP A 276 -17.53 12.35 -28.15
N LYS A 277 -18.18 11.95 -27.05
CA LYS A 277 -17.59 11.87 -25.69
C LYS A 277 -16.70 10.64 -25.47
N HIS A 278 -16.58 9.75 -26.47
CA HIS A 278 -15.74 8.55 -26.38
C HIS A 278 -14.28 8.90 -26.72
N THR A 279 -13.55 9.39 -25.73
CA THR A 279 -12.13 9.74 -25.84
C THR A 279 -11.35 9.18 -24.67
N TYR A 280 -10.17 8.60 -24.94
CA TYR A 280 -9.27 8.07 -23.91
C TYR A 280 -7.83 8.02 -24.42
N ASN A 281 -6.90 7.86 -23.48
CA ASN A 281 -5.47 7.87 -23.74
C ASN A 281 -4.83 6.60 -23.16
N VAL A 282 -3.94 5.95 -23.88
CA VAL A 282 -3.20 4.81 -23.37
C VAL A 282 -1.71 5.02 -23.56
N TYR A 283 -0.94 4.55 -22.59
CA TYR A 283 0.52 4.57 -22.62
C TYR A 283 1.03 3.14 -22.53
N PHE A 284 2.00 2.76 -23.34
CA PHE A 284 2.52 1.40 -23.31
C PHE A 284 4.01 1.31 -23.61
N LYS A 285 4.62 0.26 -23.08
CA LYS A 285 6.03 -0.09 -23.27
C LYS A 285 6.13 -1.54 -23.76
N ILE A 286 6.94 -1.76 -24.79
CA ILE A 286 7.37 -3.10 -25.23
C ILE A 286 8.85 -3.23 -24.89
N ASP A 287 9.22 -4.23 -24.09
CA ASP A 287 10.59 -4.45 -23.65
C ASP A 287 10.94 -5.94 -23.46
N LYS A 288 12.13 -6.23 -22.93
CA LYS A 288 12.56 -7.54 -22.44
C LYS A 288 13.05 -7.43 -21.00
N THR A 289 12.45 -8.22 -20.12
CA THR A 289 12.78 -8.25 -18.68
C THR A 289 13.35 -9.61 -18.29
N SER A 290 14.30 -9.62 -17.36
CA SER A 290 15.01 -10.85 -16.94
C SER A 290 14.10 -11.87 -16.27
N ASP A 291 13.14 -11.40 -15.48
CA ASP A 291 12.26 -12.20 -14.65
C ASP A 291 10.96 -11.43 -14.35
N TYR A 292 10.03 -12.13 -13.71
CA TYR A 292 8.73 -11.59 -13.36
C TYR A 292 8.81 -10.39 -12.39
N ALA A 293 9.70 -10.44 -11.38
CA ALA A 293 9.76 -9.42 -10.36
C ALA A 293 10.22 -8.08 -10.95
N ASN A 294 11.24 -8.11 -11.81
CA ASN A 294 11.70 -6.94 -12.55
C ASN A 294 10.60 -6.40 -13.49
N ALA A 295 9.84 -7.27 -14.15
CA ALA A 295 8.72 -6.85 -14.99
C ALA A 295 7.61 -6.15 -14.21
N VAL A 296 7.29 -6.63 -13.00
CA VAL A 296 6.32 -5.96 -12.11
C VAL A 296 6.85 -4.61 -11.66
N ASN A 297 8.12 -4.54 -11.23
CA ASN A 297 8.72 -3.30 -10.78
C ASN A 297 8.70 -2.22 -11.87
N GLU A 298 9.17 -2.55 -13.07
CA GLU A 298 9.14 -1.61 -14.20
C GLU A 298 7.72 -1.21 -14.60
N ALA A 299 6.76 -2.15 -14.59
CA ALA A 299 5.37 -1.85 -14.92
C ALA A 299 4.70 -0.94 -13.88
N TRP A 300 4.96 -1.20 -12.60
CA TRP A 300 4.45 -0.38 -11.50
C TRP A 300 5.07 1.01 -11.51
N GLU A 301 6.40 1.14 -11.59
CA GLU A 301 7.10 2.42 -11.64
C GLU A 301 6.65 3.25 -12.85
N LEU A 302 6.47 2.64 -14.03
CA LEU A 302 5.95 3.35 -15.20
C LEU A 302 4.56 3.94 -14.92
N ALA A 303 3.62 3.13 -14.41
CA ALA A 303 2.28 3.61 -14.10
C ALA A 303 2.28 4.67 -12.99
N PHE A 304 3.07 4.44 -11.93
CA PHE A 304 3.24 5.37 -10.82
C PHE A 304 3.75 6.73 -11.31
N ASN A 305 4.80 6.75 -12.13
CA ASN A 305 5.38 7.99 -12.66
C ASN A 305 4.41 8.74 -13.59
N LEU A 306 3.63 8.02 -14.39
CA LEU A 306 2.62 8.63 -15.26
C LEU A 306 1.49 9.28 -14.47
N TYR A 307 1.09 8.67 -13.35
CA TYR A 307 0.02 9.17 -12.48
C TYR A 307 0.50 10.20 -11.46
N ASN A 308 1.77 10.14 -11.06
CA ASN A 308 2.44 11.01 -10.10
C ASN A 308 1.54 11.29 -8.87
N PRO A 309 1.32 10.29 -8.01
CA PRO A 309 0.24 10.31 -7.02
C PRO A 309 0.39 11.50 -6.07
N LYS A 310 -0.69 12.24 -5.86
CA LYS A 310 -0.63 13.44 -5.03
C LYS A 310 -0.44 13.10 -3.55
N ILE A 311 0.45 13.83 -2.89
CA ILE A 311 0.56 13.83 -1.43
C ILE A 311 -0.43 14.87 -0.87
N TYR A 312 -1.20 14.46 0.13
CA TYR A 312 -2.18 15.27 0.83
C TYR A 312 -1.70 15.49 2.26
N ASP A 313 -0.97 16.59 2.43
CA ASP A 313 -0.27 16.89 3.68
C ASP A 313 -1.21 16.91 4.88
N VAL A 314 -0.75 16.26 5.94
CA VAL A 314 -1.38 16.23 7.26
C VAL A 314 -0.32 16.59 8.28
N ASN A 315 -0.67 17.42 9.25
CA ASN A 315 0.21 17.73 10.37
C ASN A 315 0.44 16.46 11.20
N LEU A 316 1.63 15.85 11.07
CA LEU A 316 1.97 14.58 11.72
C LEU A 316 2.09 14.74 13.25
N ASN A 317 2.52 15.91 13.72
CA ASN A 317 2.52 16.26 15.14
C ASN A 317 1.11 16.26 15.74
N SER A 318 0.15 16.90 15.08
CA SER A 318 -1.26 16.89 15.52
C SER A 318 -1.84 15.48 15.46
N ALA A 319 -1.56 14.72 14.39
CA ALA A 319 -2.04 13.35 14.27
C ALA A 319 -1.49 12.44 15.39
N TYR A 320 -0.19 12.54 15.72
CA TYR A 320 0.41 11.78 16.82
C TYR A 320 -0.31 12.06 18.14
N ARG A 321 -0.50 13.33 18.49
CA ARG A 321 -1.17 13.74 19.73
C ARG A 321 -2.61 13.26 19.77
N GLY A 322 -3.37 13.49 18.71
CA GLY A 322 -4.77 13.05 18.60
C GLY A 322 -4.92 11.54 18.72
N LEU A 323 -3.99 10.75 18.15
CA LEU A 323 -3.95 9.29 18.30
C LEU A 323 -3.66 8.85 19.74
N ILE A 324 -2.66 9.43 20.40
CA ILE A 324 -2.35 9.13 21.81
C ILE A 324 -3.53 9.48 22.72
N GLU A 325 -4.14 10.64 22.53
CA GLU A 325 -5.32 11.07 23.29
C GLU A 325 -6.51 10.13 23.06
N THR A 326 -6.68 9.64 21.83
CA THR A 326 -7.72 8.66 21.47
C THR A 326 -7.49 7.32 22.14
N VAL A 327 -6.26 6.81 22.12
CA VAL A 327 -5.87 5.57 22.83
C VAL A 327 -6.14 5.72 24.32
N ASN A 328 -5.76 6.85 24.93
CA ASN A 328 -6.07 7.11 26.35
C ASN A 328 -7.57 7.22 26.62
N HIS A 329 -8.33 7.88 25.74
CA HIS A 329 -9.77 8.09 25.90
C HIS A 329 -10.53 6.76 25.96
N TYR A 330 -10.11 5.78 25.15
CA TYR A 330 -10.71 4.44 25.10
C TYR A 330 -10.03 3.42 26.01
N TYR A 331 -9.17 3.85 26.94
CA TYR A 331 -8.63 2.96 27.97
C TYR A 331 -9.76 2.43 28.87
N LEU A 332 -9.72 1.13 29.13
CA LEU A 332 -10.66 0.44 29.99
C LEU A 332 -9.91 -0.33 31.08
N ASP A 333 -10.40 -0.22 32.31
CA ASP A 333 -10.10 -1.09 33.44
C ASP A 333 -11.24 -1.01 34.47
N SER A 334 -11.11 -1.72 35.59
CA SER A 334 -12.11 -1.70 36.67
C SER A 334 -12.32 -0.33 37.35
N SER A 335 -11.38 0.60 37.22
CA SER A 335 -11.47 1.96 37.76
C SER A 335 -12.29 2.89 36.84
N VAL A 336 -12.26 2.64 35.53
CA VAL A 336 -13.04 3.35 34.51
C VAL A 336 -14.43 2.73 34.37
N ASP A 337 -14.51 1.41 34.30
CA ASP A 337 -15.73 0.63 34.17
C ASP A 337 -15.69 -0.61 35.07
N LYS A 338 -16.56 -0.63 36.10
CA LYS A 338 -16.58 -1.67 37.14
C LYS A 338 -16.86 -3.08 36.61
N ASP A 339 -17.45 -3.19 35.42
CA ASP A 339 -17.73 -4.48 34.80
C ASP A 339 -16.48 -5.10 34.17
N ILE A 340 -15.49 -4.27 33.80
CA ILE A 340 -14.22 -4.71 33.19
C ILE A 340 -13.30 -5.35 34.23
N LYS A 341 -12.69 -6.48 33.87
CA LYS A 341 -11.85 -7.31 34.75
C LYS A 341 -10.35 -7.24 34.47
N GLY A 342 -9.95 -6.69 33.34
CA GLY A 342 -8.54 -6.49 32.99
C GLY A 342 -8.33 -5.20 32.19
N PRO A 343 -7.13 -4.60 32.26
CA PRO A 343 -6.83 -3.36 31.55
C PRO A 343 -6.64 -3.60 30.04
N GLY A 344 -7.18 -2.72 29.20
CA GLY A 344 -7.01 -2.79 27.76
C GLY A 344 -7.76 -1.70 27.00
N PHE A 345 -7.88 -1.89 25.69
CA PHE A 345 -8.64 -1.04 24.77
C PHE A 345 -9.77 -1.87 24.15
N PRO A 346 -10.95 -1.31 23.87
CA PRO A 346 -12.06 -2.06 23.27
C PRO A 346 -11.64 -2.70 21.94
N TRP A 347 -12.30 -3.79 21.56
CA TRP A 347 -12.16 -4.38 20.24
C TRP A 347 -12.39 -3.32 19.15
N SER A 348 -13.53 -2.61 19.27
CA SER A 348 -13.92 -1.56 18.35
C SER A 348 -14.75 -0.45 19.01
N VAL A 349 -14.82 0.69 18.33
CA VAL A 349 -15.72 1.82 18.60
C VAL A 349 -16.67 1.97 17.42
N LYS A 350 -17.98 1.94 17.64
CA LYS A 350 -18.96 2.17 16.55
C LYS A 350 -19.01 3.65 16.19
N LEU A 351 -18.76 4.00 14.95
CA LEU A 351 -18.67 5.42 14.51
C LEU A 351 -20.03 6.08 14.25
N ARG A 352 -21.13 5.32 14.40
CA ARG A 352 -22.49 5.87 14.29
C ARG A 352 -23.02 6.43 15.63
N ASP A 353 -22.64 5.82 16.75
CA ASP A 353 -23.14 6.16 18.09
C ASP A 353 -22.06 6.21 19.19
N PHE A 354 -20.80 5.90 18.84
CA PHE A 354 -19.62 5.87 19.71
C PHE A 354 -19.70 4.84 20.85
N SER A 355 -20.57 3.83 20.71
CA SER A 355 -20.62 2.70 21.64
C SER A 355 -19.43 1.75 21.45
N LEU A 356 -19.00 1.12 22.55
CA LEU A 356 -17.80 0.28 22.57
C LEU A 356 -18.14 -1.22 22.46
N VAL A 357 -17.40 -1.94 21.62
CA VAL A 357 -17.30 -3.40 21.69
C VAL A 357 -16.17 -3.73 22.67
N ARG A 358 -16.50 -3.78 23.96
CA ARG A 358 -15.53 -3.82 25.07
C ARG A 358 -15.35 -5.19 25.72
N ASP A 359 -15.97 -6.22 25.18
CA ASP A 359 -15.97 -7.58 25.73
C ASP A 359 -14.68 -8.35 25.42
N THR A 360 -13.90 -7.89 24.45
CA THR A 360 -12.79 -8.61 23.85
C THR A 360 -11.56 -7.73 23.69
N TYR A 361 -10.40 -8.21 24.10
CA TYR A 361 -9.07 -7.70 23.73
C TYR A 361 -8.27 -8.76 22.98
N GLU A 362 -7.50 -8.38 21.96
CA GLU A 362 -6.59 -9.31 21.25
C GLU A 362 -5.14 -8.84 21.24
N ILE A 363 -4.20 -9.78 21.37
CA ILE A 363 -2.77 -9.46 21.54
C ILE A 363 -2.17 -8.74 20.33
N GLY A 364 -2.60 -9.06 19.11
CA GLY A 364 -2.04 -8.53 17.87
C GLY A 364 -3.09 -8.48 16.79
N PHE A 365 -2.69 -8.21 15.55
CA PHE A 365 -3.60 -8.05 14.41
C PHE A 365 -4.66 -6.99 14.75
N VAL A 366 -5.95 -7.32 14.73
CA VAL A 366 -7.05 -6.38 14.97
C VAL A 366 -6.98 -5.70 16.34
N GLY A 367 -6.56 -6.44 17.38
CA GLY A 367 -6.50 -5.89 18.74
C GLY A 367 -5.25 -5.05 19.01
N SER A 368 -4.07 -5.48 18.54
CA SER A 368 -2.78 -4.76 18.67
C SER A 368 -2.52 -4.17 20.08
N GLN A 369 -2.96 -4.86 21.13
CA GLN A 369 -3.05 -4.28 22.49
C GLN A 369 -1.70 -3.85 23.07
N PRO A 370 -0.61 -4.65 23.01
CA PRO A 370 0.69 -4.23 23.50
C PRO A 370 1.27 -3.05 22.71
N THR A 371 1.00 -2.94 21.40
CA THR A 371 1.48 -1.82 20.58
C THR A 371 0.79 -0.50 20.98
N ALA A 372 -0.53 -0.52 21.16
CA ALA A 372 -1.26 0.64 21.68
C ALA A 372 -0.87 0.98 23.13
N GLY A 373 -0.71 -0.04 23.98
CA GLY A 373 -0.26 0.11 25.37
C GLY A 373 1.15 0.70 25.47
N TYR A 374 2.05 0.27 24.59
CA TYR A 374 3.39 0.84 24.46
C TYR A 374 3.35 2.31 24.08
N ALA A 375 2.57 2.67 23.05
CA ALA A 375 2.46 4.05 22.61
C ALA A 375 1.97 4.98 23.75
N LEU A 376 0.96 4.53 24.52
CA LEU A 376 0.45 5.28 25.66
C LEU A 376 1.46 5.36 26.82
N PHE A 377 2.12 4.25 27.16
CA PHE A 377 3.17 4.22 28.18
C PHE A 377 4.31 5.18 27.83
N ARG A 378 4.79 5.12 26.58
CA ARG A 378 5.84 5.99 26.06
C ARG A 378 5.45 7.46 26.20
N ALA A 379 4.27 7.83 25.71
CA ALA A 379 3.78 9.20 25.80
C ALA A 379 3.72 9.70 27.25
N GLY A 380 3.29 8.83 28.18
CA GLY A 380 3.29 9.14 29.62
C GLY A 380 4.69 9.41 30.17
N VAL A 381 5.69 8.59 29.83
CA VAL A 381 7.09 8.80 30.24
C VAL A 381 7.66 10.09 29.64
N GLU A 382 7.44 10.34 28.35
CA GLU A 382 8.00 11.50 27.64
C GLU A 382 7.44 12.83 28.16
N THR A 383 6.16 12.84 28.55
CA THR A 383 5.45 14.05 28.97
C THR A 383 5.38 14.22 30.49
N GLY A 384 5.85 13.24 31.26
CA GLY A 384 5.64 13.20 32.71
C GLY A 384 4.17 12.98 33.12
N ASN A 385 3.32 12.53 32.20
CA ASN A 385 1.92 12.24 32.47
C ASN A 385 1.78 10.86 33.12
N GLU A 386 1.64 10.85 34.45
CA GLU A 386 1.51 9.61 35.23
C GLU A 386 0.24 8.81 34.90
N GLU A 387 -0.87 9.44 34.50
CA GLU A 387 -2.08 8.71 34.08
C GLU A 387 -1.78 7.84 32.86
N TYR A 388 -1.16 8.41 31.83
CA TYR A 388 -0.85 7.69 30.58
C TYR A 388 0.16 6.58 30.85
N LYS A 389 1.20 6.89 31.64
CA LYS A 389 2.24 5.93 32.03
C LYS A 389 1.63 4.74 32.78
N VAL A 390 0.78 4.98 33.78
CA VAL A 390 0.12 3.91 34.55
C VAL A 390 -0.80 3.09 33.67
N ARG A 391 -1.64 3.72 32.85
CA ARG A 391 -2.58 3.03 31.96
C ARG A 391 -1.87 2.14 30.95
N GLY A 392 -0.88 2.67 30.24
CA GLY A 392 -0.07 1.89 29.30
C GLY A 392 0.66 0.74 29.99
N ASN A 393 1.26 0.99 31.15
CA ASN A 393 1.91 -0.03 31.98
C ASN A 393 0.94 -1.15 32.42
N ASN A 394 -0.30 -0.81 32.78
CA ASN A 394 -1.31 -1.80 33.18
C ASN A 394 -1.66 -2.75 32.03
N VAL A 395 -1.87 -2.24 30.81
CA VAL A 395 -2.12 -3.07 29.63
C VAL A 395 -0.93 -4.00 29.36
N LEU A 396 0.29 -3.45 29.33
CA LEU A 396 1.51 -4.23 29.09
C LEU A 396 1.71 -5.31 30.17
N ASN A 397 1.40 -5.01 31.42
CA ASN A 397 1.48 -5.97 32.52
C ASN A 397 0.50 -7.14 32.37
N LEU A 398 -0.77 -6.89 32.01
CA LEU A 398 -1.74 -7.97 31.75
C LEU A 398 -1.16 -8.99 30.75
N TRP A 399 -0.64 -8.50 29.63
CA TRP A 399 -0.07 -9.35 28.59
C TRP A 399 1.23 -10.02 29.02
N ALA A 400 2.09 -9.35 29.77
CA ALA A 400 3.35 -9.92 30.25
C ALA A 400 3.17 -11.00 31.34
N SER A 401 2.27 -10.77 32.31
CA SER A 401 2.10 -11.66 33.45
C SER A 401 1.09 -12.78 33.21
N GLU A 402 0.02 -12.48 32.46
CA GLU A 402 -1.08 -13.42 32.27
C GLU A 402 -1.23 -13.86 30.82
N GLY A 403 -0.66 -13.14 29.85
CA GLY A 403 -0.90 -13.39 28.42
C GLY A 403 -0.26 -14.65 27.86
N LEU A 404 0.77 -15.21 28.50
CA LEU A 404 1.51 -16.36 27.98
C LEU A 404 1.16 -17.65 28.71
N THR A 405 1.15 -18.77 27.98
CA THR A 405 1.11 -20.12 28.56
C THR A 405 2.42 -20.45 29.27
N ASP A 406 2.46 -21.56 30.02
CA ASP A 406 3.69 -22.05 30.65
C ASP A 406 4.80 -22.36 29.65
N LEU A 407 4.44 -22.79 28.44
CA LEU A 407 5.38 -23.06 27.34
C LEU A 407 5.70 -21.82 26.50
N GLY A 408 5.17 -20.66 26.85
CA GLY A 408 5.53 -19.37 26.24
C GLY A 408 4.74 -18.95 25.01
N LEU A 409 3.74 -19.72 24.58
CA LEU A 409 2.84 -19.29 23.52
C LEU A 409 1.87 -18.22 24.07
N PRO A 410 1.70 -17.06 23.42
CA PRO A 410 0.70 -16.09 23.85
C PRO A 410 -0.73 -16.61 23.60
N LYS A 411 -1.64 -16.29 24.49
CA LYS A 411 -3.08 -16.49 24.31
C LYS A 411 -3.64 -15.34 23.49
N THR A 412 -4.43 -15.64 22.46
CA THR A 412 -4.87 -14.62 21.49
C THR A 412 -5.76 -13.56 22.09
N ARG A 413 -6.75 -13.98 22.88
CA ARG A 413 -7.96 -13.21 23.12
C ARG A 413 -8.38 -13.25 24.59
N TYR A 414 -8.48 -12.08 25.20
CA TYR A 414 -8.90 -11.88 26.58
C TYR A 414 -10.35 -11.37 26.63
N ALA A 415 -11.20 -12.08 27.34
CA ALA A 415 -12.61 -11.78 27.50
C ALA A 415 -12.79 -10.81 28.69
N ALA A 416 -12.75 -9.52 28.40
CA ALA A 416 -12.56 -8.44 29.37
C ALA A 416 -13.66 -8.32 30.42
N LEU A 417 -14.89 -8.72 30.10
CA LEU A 417 -16.02 -8.70 31.05
C LEU A 417 -16.01 -9.88 32.03
N TRP A 418 -15.37 -10.99 31.65
CA TRP A 418 -15.34 -12.22 32.44
C TRP A 418 -14.00 -12.43 33.17
N GLY A 419 -12.96 -11.73 32.75
CA GLY A 419 -11.61 -11.91 33.31
C GLY A 419 -11.00 -13.25 32.92
N THR A 420 -11.37 -13.78 31.76
CA THR A 420 -10.96 -15.09 31.27
C THR A 420 -10.31 -14.98 29.90
N TRP A 421 -9.68 -16.08 29.46
CA TRP A 421 -9.12 -16.20 28.13
C TRP A 421 -10.03 -17.06 27.26
N ASP A 422 -10.26 -16.67 26.01
CA ASP A 422 -11.13 -17.43 25.11
C ASP A 422 -10.46 -18.74 24.70
N ASN A 423 -10.84 -19.83 25.37
CA ASN A 423 -10.19 -21.14 25.27
C ASN A 423 -10.36 -21.86 23.92
N TRP A 424 -11.20 -21.31 23.04
CA TRP A 424 -11.41 -21.78 21.67
C TRP A 424 -10.50 -21.06 20.66
N ALA A 425 -9.89 -19.94 21.05
CA ALA A 425 -9.09 -19.10 20.17
C ALA A 425 -7.66 -19.64 20.05
N LYS A 426 -7.27 -19.99 18.82
CA LYS A 426 -5.89 -20.31 18.48
C LYS A 426 -5.07 -19.04 18.25
N THR A 427 -3.75 -19.16 18.34
CA THR A 427 -2.82 -18.05 18.17
C THR A 427 -2.06 -18.18 16.87
N SER A 428 -2.33 -17.28 15.93
CA SER A 428 -1.53 -17.17 14.71
C SER A 428 -0.14 -16.59 14.99
N MET A 429 0.87 -16.96 14.19
CA MET A 429 2.21 -16.36 14.27
C MET A 429 2.19 -14.86 13.96
N ARG A 430 1.25 -14.40 13.14
CA ARG A 430 1.03 -12.97 12.90
C ARG A 430 0.62 -12.25 14.18
N GLN A 431 -0.41 -12.73 14.88
CA GLN A 431 -0.90 -12.11 16.13
C GLN A 431 0.17 -12.16 17.23
N ALA A 432 0.79 -13.33 17.44
CA ALA A 432 1.80 -13.52 18.48
C ALA A 432 3.01 -12.58 18.28
N CYS A 433 3.59 -12.58 17.08
CA CYS A 433 4.80 -11.80 16.81
C CYS A 433 4.53 -10.29 16.82
N ASN A 434 3.39 -9.85 16.29
CA ASN A 434 3.00 -8.43 16.31
C ASN A 434 2.84 -7.92 17.76
N GLY A 435 2.07 -8.62 18.59
CA GLY A 435 1.85 -8.20 19.96
C GLY A 435 3.11 -8.29 20.83
N MET A 436 3.88 -9.38 20.71
CA MET A 436 5.10 -9.54 21.51
C MET A 436 6.23 -8.58 21.09
N ALA A 437 6.26 -8.12 19.83
CA ALA A 437 7.13 -7.04 19.40
C ALA A 437 6.77 -5.71 20.10
N GLY A 438 5.48 -5.39 20.24
CA GLY A 438 5.04 -4.21 20.99
C GLY A 438 5.50 -4.24 22.46
N LEU A 439 5.41 -5.40 23.12
CA LEU A 439 5.89 -5.58 24.49
C LEU A 439 7.43 -5.48 24.61
N LEU A 440 8.17 -6.04 23.64
CA LEU A 440 9.63 -5.94 23.61
C LEU A 440 10.08 -4.49 23.43
N ASN A 441 9.47 -3.77 22.51
CA ASN A 441 9.77 -2.35 22.26
C ASN A 441 9.47 -1.49 23.50
N ALA A 442 8.38 -1.79 24.22
CA ALA A 442 8.08 -1.14 25.49
C ALA A 442 9.16 -1.37 26.54
N TRP A 443 9.65 -2.60 26.68
CA TRP A 443 10.75 -2.91 27.59
C TRP A 443 12.04 -2.19 27.20
N CYS A 444 12.42 -2.21 25.92
CA CYS A 444 13.63 -1.53 25.44
C CYS A 444 13.57 -0.03 25.75
N TYR A 445 12.43 0.60 25.46
CA TYR A 445 12.20 2.01 25.77
C TYR A 445 12.22 2.30 27.28
N ALA A 446 11.55 1.48 28.10
CA ALA A 446 11.56 1.63 29.55
C ALA A 446 12.98 1.55 30.11
N LYS A 447 13.74 0.53 29.68
CA LYS A 447 15.11 0.30 30.12
C LYS A 447 16.04 1.46 29.73
N ARG A 448 15.90 1.98 28.50
CA ARG A 448 16.62 3.17 28.02
C ARG A 448 16.40 4.41 28.89
N ASN A 449 15.21 4.52 29.49
CA ASN A 449 14.81 5.64 30.34
C ASN A 449 14.97 5.34 31.84
N GLY A 450 15.78 4.34 32.20
CA GLY A 450 16.07 4.01 33.59
C GLY A 450 14.90 3.37 34.37
N ILE A 451 13.85 2.93 33.66
CA ILE A 451 12.69 2.25 34.26
C ILE A 451 12.91 0.74 34.14
N ASP A 452 13.19 0.08 35.26
CA ASP A 452 13.50 -1.35 35.29
C ASP A 452 12.23 -2.20 35.46
N ILE A 453 11.82 -2.90 34.40
CA ILE A 453 10.64 -3.78 34.39
C ILE A 453 11.03 -5.17 33.84
N PRO A 454 11.72 -6.00 34.62
CA PRO A 454 12.24 -7.29 34.14
C PRO A 454 11.15 -8.29 33.73
N SER A 455 9.92 -8.14 34.25
CA SER A 455 8.79 -9.01 33.89
C SER A 455 8.45 -8.95 32.40
N TRP A 456 8.56 -7.78 31.75
CA TRP A 456 8.27 -7.62 30.32
C TRP A 456 9.29 -8.38 29.46
N LEU A 457 10.59 -8.19 29.72
CA LEU A 457 11.63 -8.95 29.02
C LEU A 457 11.51 -10.46 29.27
N ASN A 458 11.17 -10.88 30.50
CA ASN A 458 10.98 -12.29 30.81
C ASN A 458 9.84 -12.90 29.98
N ALA A 459 8.73 -12.18 29.80
CA ALA A 459 7.65 -12.61 28.91
C ALA A 459 8.11 -12.73 27.45
N CYS A 460 8.85 -11.73 26.95
CA CYS A 460 9.45 -11.79 25.61
C CYS A 460 10.39 -12.99 25.44
N LYS A 461 11.29 -13.23 26.39
CA LYS A 461 12.18 -14.41 26.37
C LYS A 461 11.40 -15.72 26.38
N LYS A 462 10.32 -15.80 27.17
CA LYS A 462 9.46 -16.99 27.23
C LYS A 462 8.84 -17.32 25.87
N PHE A 463 8.39 -16.30 25.12
CA PHE A 463 7.93 -16.49 23.74
C PHE A 463 9.09 -16.80 22.77
N GLY A 464 10.27 -16.19 22.96
CA GLY A 464 11.49 -16.57 22.24
C GLY A 464 11.84 -18.06 22.40
N GLU A 465 11.75 -18.60 23.62
CA GLU A 465 11.95 -20.04 23.89
C GLU A 465 10.91 -20.91 23.18
N PHE A 466 9.65 -20.46 23.13
CA PHE A 466 8.61 -21.14 22.34
C PHE A 466 9.02 -21.21 20.85
N LEU A 467 9.45 -20.10 20.26
CA LEU A 467 9.87 -20.03 18.86
C LEU A 467 11.10 -20.89 18.58
N VAL A 468 12.11 -20.89 19.45
CA VAL A 468 13.30 -21.74 19.26
C VAL A 468 12.93 -23.23 19.37
N THR A 469 12.07 -23.59 20.31
CA THR A 469 11.69 -24.99 20.57
C THR A 469 10.76 -25.57 19.49
N ASN A 470 9.90 -24.74 18.89
CA ASN A 470 8.88 -25.16 17.94
C ASN A 470 9.21 -24.83 16.48
N GLN A 471 10.42 -24.37 16.18
CA GLN A 471 10.87 -24.18 14.80
C GLN A 471 10.97 -25.53 14.09
N ASN A 472 10.38 -25.64 12.90
CA ASN A 472 10.47 -26.82 12.06
C ASN A 472 11.90 -27.01 11.52
N ALA A 473 12.22 -28.23 11.04
CA ALA A 473 13.55 -28.56 10.52
C ALA A 473 13.98 -27.69 9.32
N ASP A 474 13.02 -27.20 8.53
CA ASP A 474 13.22 -26.29 7.40
C ASP A 474 13.25 -24.81 7.80
N GLY A 475 13.25 -24.50 9.10
CA GLY A 475 13.28 -23.13 9.61
C GLY A 475 11.91 -22.46 9.76
N SER A 476 10.84 -23.13 9.33
CA SER A 476 9.50 -22.55 9.31
C SER A 476 8.79 -22.61 10.66
N TYR A 477 7.71 -21.84 10.76
CA TYR A 477 6.66 -22.01 11.78
C TYR A 477 5.35 -22.44 11.12
N TYR A 478 4.46 -23.06 11.88
CA TYR A 478 3.07 -23.26 11.45
C TYR A 478 2.27 -21.96 11.59
N LEU A 479 1.18 -21.84 10.85
CA LEU A 479 0.35 -20.63 10.79
C LEU A 479 -0.18 -20.27 12.18
N GLU A 480 -0.72 -21.25 12.90
CA GLU A 480 -1.30 -21.07 14.23
C GLU A 480 -1.10 -22.28 15.13
N TYR A 481 -1.17 -22.04 16.44
CA TYR A 481 -1.04 -23.05 17.49
C TYR A 481 -2.18 -22.89 18.52
N ASP A 482 -2.58 -23.98 19.16
CA ASP A 482 -3.57 -23.96 20.25
C ASP A 482 -2.88 -23.69 21.61
N PRO A 483 -3.10 -22.53 22.25
CA PRO A 483 -2.49 -22.20 23.53
C PRO A 483 -3.14 -22.91 24.74
N PHE A 484 -4.28 -23.57 24.58
CA PHE A 484 -5.01 -24.21 25.69
C PHE A 484 -4.86 -25.74 25.73
N SER A 485 -4.19 -26.32 24.72
CA SER A 485 -3.85 -27.74 24.68
C SER A 485 -2.35 -27.97 24.71
N VAL A 486 -1.91 -29.02 25.42
CA VAL A 486 -0.51 -29.48 25.42
C VAL A 486 -0.49 -30.99 25.13
N VAL A 487 0.16 -31.37 24.03
CA VAL A 487 0.34 -32.77 23.61
C VAL A 487 1.82 -33.04 23.45
N GLY A 488 2.34 -34.03 24.18
CA GLY A 488 3.78 -34.37 24.12
C GLY A 488 4.70 -33.21 24.54
N GLY A 489 4.24 -32.34 25.46
CA GLY A 489 5.00 -31.17 25.91
C GLY A 489 5.04 -30.00 24.92
N ARG A 490 4.17 -29.98 23.91
CA ARG A 490 4.07 -28.90 22.91
C ARG A 490 2.63 -28.46 22.68
N HIS A 491 2.45 -27.22 22.24
CA HIS A 491 1.17 -26.74 21.72
C HIS A 491 0.92 -27.35 20.33
N PRO A 492 -0.22 -28.03 20.09
CA PRO A 492 -0.50 -28.58 18.78
C PRO A 492 -0.75 -27.46 17.76
N ALA A 493 -0.29 -27.68 16.53
CA ALA A 493 -0.57 -26.78 15.43
C ALA A 493 -2.06 -26.87 15.03
N GLY A 494 -2.69 -25.72 14.81
CA GLY A 494 -4.06 -25.66 14.30
C GLY A 494 -4.10 -25.81 12.78
N ASN A 495 -3.54 -24.82 12.08
CA ASN A 495 -3.31 -24.84 10.65
C ASN A 495 -1.80 -24.97 10.38
N GLN A 496 -1.41 -26.01 9.63
CA GLN A 496 -0.02 -26.37 9.39
C GLN A 496 0.60 -25.71 8.15
N ASN A 497 -0.09 -24.77 7.51
CA ASN A 497 0.54 -23.88 6.53
C ASN A 497 1.70 -23.11 7.21
N LYS A 498 2.71 -22.71 6.44
CA LYS A 498 3.96 -22.11 6.91
C LYS A 498 4.21 -20.67 6.43
N PHE A 499 3.29 -20.07 5.66
CA PHE A 499 3.51 -18.74 5.07
C PHE A 499 3.61 -17.58 6.08
N LEU A 500 3.15 -17.74 7.32
CA LEU A 500 3.35 -16.74 8.38
C LEU A 500 4.76 -16.77 9.02
N THR A 501 5.67 -17.62 8.55
CA THR A 501 7.05 -17.71 9.07
C THR A 501 7.76 -16.35 9.07
N ILE A 502 7.51 -15.53 8.05
CA ILE A 502 8.13 -14.20 7.90
C ILE A 502 7.79 -13.24 9.04
N CYS A 503 6.62 -13.39 9.67
CA CYS A 503 6.19 -12.57 10.81
C CYS A 503 7.10 -12.73 12.04
N ALA A 504 7.79 -13.87 12.16
CA ALA A 504 8.69 -14.14 13.30
C ALA A 504 10.07 -13.51 13.13
N VAL A 505 10.49 -13.18 11.89
CA VAL A 505 11.87 -12.78 11.60
C VAL A 505 12.25 -11.50 12.34
N ARG A 506 11.48 -10.41 12.18
CA ARG A 506 11.77 -9.13 12.86
C ARG A 506 11.82 -9.30 14.38
N TYR A 507 10.86 -10.01 14.95
CA TYR A 507 10.79 -10.25 16.39
C TYR A 507 12.01 -11.01 16.93
N LEU A 508 12.45 -12.07 16.23
CA LEU A 508 13.63 -12.85 16.64
C LEU A 508 14.93 -12.04 16.52
N VAL A 509 15.05 -11.17 15.52
CA VAL A 509 16.19 -10.25 15.37
C VAL A 509 16.21 -9.23 16.51
N GLU A 510 15.08 -8.56 16.76
CA GLU A 510 14.93 -7.59 17.85
C GLU A 510 15.22 -8.27 19.21
N LEU A 511 14.70 -9.47 19.46
CA LEU A 511 14.96 -10.22 20.69
C LEU A 511 16.42 -10.65 20.84
N TYR A 512 17.09 -11.03 19.73
CA TYR A 512 18.54 -11.29 19.74
C TYR A 512 19.31 -10.04 20.18
N ILE A 513 19.02 -8.88 19.59
CA ILE A 513 19.68 -7.62 19.94
C ILE A 513 19.46 -7.32 21.43
N ALA A 514 18.22 -7.46 21.91
CA ALA A 514 17.86 -7.16 23.30
C ALA A 514 18.54 -8.08 24.34
N THR A 515 18.89 -9.31 23.98
CA THR A 515 19.32 -10.37 24.93
C THR A 515 20.73 -10.90 24.69
N ASN A 516 21.29 -10.67 23.51
CA ASN A 516 22.51 -11.28 23.00
C ASN A 516 22.49 -12.83 22.99
N ASP A 517 21.31 -13.46 22.91
CA ASP A 517 21.17 -14.92 22.82
C ASP A 517 21.20 -15.39 21.36
N GLU A 518 22.33 -15.97 20.95
CA GLU A 518 22.58 -16.45 19.58
C GLU A 518 21.56 -17.47 19.06
N ARG A 519 20.79 -18.13 19.94
CA ARG A 519 19.72 -19.04 19.51
C ARG A 519 18.62 -18.30 18.75
N TYR A 520 18.30 -17.07 19.14
CA TYR A 520 17.29 -16.25 18.45
C TYR A 520 17.77 -15.79 17.08
N LYS A 521 19.05 -15.38 16.96
CA LYS A 521 19.66 -15.06 15.66
C LYS A 521 19.67 -16.26 14.71
N THR A 522 20.03 -17.44 15.23
CA THR A 522 20.00 -18.68 14.44
C THR A 522 18.60 -19.01 13.95
N ALA A 523 17.58 -18.85 14.81
CA ALA A 523 16.18 -19.07 14.43
C ALA A 523 15.71 -18.03 13.39
N ALA A 524 16.06 -16.75 13.56
CA ALA A 524 15.74 -15.68 12.63
C ALA A 524 16.29 -15.95 11.22
N LEU A 525 17.56 -16.34 11.12
CA LEU A 525 18.22 -16.67 9.85
C LEU A 525 17.50 -17.82 9.14
N LYS A 526 17.18 -18.91 9.86
CA LYS A 526 16.46 -20.04 9.28
C LYS A 526 15.05 -19.67 8.80
N ALA A 527 14.33 -18.87 9.57
CA ALA A 527 13.01 -18.37 9.19
C ALA A 527 13.08 -17.42 7.98
N ALA A 528 14.12 -16.59 7.89
CA ALA A 528 14.37 -15.70 6.75
C ALA A 528 14.70 -16.50 5.48
N GLU A 529 15.56 -17.52 5.55
CA GLU A 529 15.87 -18.40 4.41
C GLU A 529 14.63 -19.17 3.94
N PHE A 530 13.82 -19.70 4.86
CA PHE A 530 12.54 -20.32 4.50
C PHE A 530 11.64 -19.34 3.73
N SER A 531 11.51 -18.11 4.24
CA SER A 531 10.68 -17.07 3.65
C SER A 531 11.22 -16.59 2.31
N TYR A 532 12.55 -16.52 2.15
CA TYR A 532 13.19 -16.20 0.88
C TYR A 532 12.78 -17.21 -0.20
N ALA A 533 12.97 -18.50 0.07
CA ALA A 533 12.66 -19.56 -0.89
C ALA A 533 11.15 -19.71 -1.18
N ASN A 534 10.28 -19.50 -0.18
CA ASN A 534 8.85 -19.81 -0.30
C ASN A 534 7.96 -18.59 -0.58
N ILE A 535 8.41 -17.38 -0.28
CA ILE A 535 7.66 -16.14 -0.47
C ILE A 535 8.33 -15.29 -1.56
N HIS A 536 9.62 -14.95 -1.39
CA HIS A 536 10.33 -14.06 -2.31
C HIS A 536 10.57 -14.70 -3.69
N GLU A 537 11.28 -15.82 -3.79
CA GLU A 537 11.60 -16.48 -5.07
C GLU A 537 10.33 -16.91 -5.83
N ARG A 538 9.31 -17.30 -5.08
CA ARG A 538 8.01 -17.70 -5.63
C ARG A 538 7.12 -16.52 -5.99
N TYR A 539 7.37 -15.32 -5.46
CA TYR A 539 6.46 -14.17 -5.52
C TYR A 539 5.07 -14.51 -4.94
N LEU A 540 5.05 -15.17 -3.78
CA LEU A 540 3.84 -15.72 -3.16
C LEU A 540 3.63 -15.15 -1.76
N TYR A 541 3.00 -13.99 -1.70
CA TYR A 541 2.70 -13.25 -0.47
C TYR A 541 1.26 -13.57 -0.02
N VAL A 542 1.11 -14.42 0.98
CA VAL A 542 -0.20 -14.94 1.42
C VAL A 542 -0.30 -15.09 2.95
N ALA A 543 -1.55 -15.14 3.43
CA ALA A 543 -1.98 -15.56 4.77
C ALA A 543 -1.83 -14.56 5.92
N CYS A 544 -1.27 -13.36 5.70
CA CYS A 544 -1.11 -12.37 6.78
C CYS A 544 -2.43 -11.71 7.18
N VAL A 545 -3.41 -11.64 6.30
CA VAL A 545 -4.80 -11.28 6.65
C VAL A 545 -5.46 -12.53 7.25
N VAL A 546 -5.34 -12.70 8.57
CA VAL A 546 -5.59 -13.98 9.26
C VAL A 546 -7.07 -14.39 9.31
N ASP A 547 -7.99 -13.43 9.16
CA ASP A 547 -9.43 -13.64 9.03
C ASP A 547 -9.85 -14.10 7.61
N ASN A 548 -8.96 -13.98 6.62
CA ASN A 548 -9.06 -14.59 5.29
C ASN A 548 -7.86 -15.53 5.03
N PRO A 549 -7.73 -16.63 5.80
CA PRO A 549 -6.49 -17.40 5.87
C PRO A 549 -6.11 -17.99 4.50
N GLN A 550 -4.79 -17.98 4.24
CA GLN A 550 -4.15 -18.52 3.05
C GLN A 550 -4.47 -17.77 1.74
N THR A 551 -5.12 -16.61 1.77
CA THR A 551 -5.38 -15.80 0.57
C THR A 551 -4.20 -14.89 0.22
N ILE A 552 -4.04 -14.53 -1.06
CA ILE A 552 -3.11 -13.49 -1.50
C ILE A 552 -3.61 -12.15 -0.96
N ASP A 553 -2.77 -11.50 -0.17
CA ASP A 553 -3.15 -10.31 0.58
C ASP A 553 -2.02 -9.30 0.62
N SER A 554 -2.39 -8.08 0.95
CA SER A 554 -1.50 -6.94 0.89
C SER A 554 -0.55 -6.85 2.09
N GLU A 555 -1.01 -7.26 3.27
CA GLU A 555 -0.26 -7.25 4.52
C GLU A 555 0.91 -8.24 4.53
N SER A 556 0.86 -9.30 3.71
CA SER A 556 1.93 -10.29 3.57
C SER A 556 3.20 -9.68 2.99
N GLY A 557 3.06 -8.74 2.06
CA GLY A 557 4.21 -7.95 1.60
C GLY A 557 4.77 -7.06 2.72
N GLN A 558 3.90 -6.44 3.53
CA GLN A 558 4.35 -5.57 4.63
C GLN A 558 5.17 -6.33 5.66
N GLN A 559 4.72 -7.54 6.03
CA GLN A 559 5.49 -8.39 6.95
C GLN A 559 6.81 -8.86 6.31
N ALA A 560 6.83 -9.12 4.99
CA ALA A 560 8.04 -9.43 4.27
C ALA A 560 9.05 -8.27 4.22
N ILE A 561 8.62 -7.04 3.97
CA ILE A 561 9.51 -5.86 4.03
C ILE A 561 10.14 -5.76 5.43
N ASN A 562 9.32 -5.88 6.48
CA ASN A 562 9.78 -5.83 7.87
C ASN A 562 10.81 -6.92 8.20
N GLY A 563 10.54 -8.18 7.82
CA GLY A 563 11.44 -9.29 8.08
C GLY A 563 12.74 -9.20 7.29
N PHE A 564 12.67 -8.88 6.00
CA PHE A 564 13.85 -8.79 5.14
C PHE A 564 14.73 -7.58 5.45
N LEU A 565 14.17 -6.42 5.81
CA LEU A 565 14.97 -5.29 6.29
C LEU A 565 15.64 -5.60 7.64
N ALA A 566 14.94 -6.26 8.57
CA ALA A 566 15.52 -6.62 9.87
C ALA A 566 16.73 -7.56 9.72
N ILE A 567 16.64 -8.56 8.83
CA ILE A 567 17.74 -9.50 8.60
C ILE A 567 18.85 -8.89 7.73
N TYR A 568 18.52 -7.98 6.80
CA TYR A 568 19.51 -7.16 6.09
C TYR A 568 20.32 -6.33 7.09
N ASP A 569 19.66 -5.67 8.03
CA ASP A 569 20.35 -4.87 9.04
C ASP A 569 21.29 -5.70 9.92
N LEU A 570 20.90 -6.94 10.25
CA LEU A 570 21.73 -7.87 11.02
C LEU A 570 22.93 -8.45 10.25
N THR A 571 22.79 -8.70 8.95
CA THR A 571 23.77 -9.48 8.16
C THR A 571 24.53 -8.67 7.13
N LYS A 572 23.94 -7.56 6.66
CA LYS A 572 24.36 -6.75 5.51
C LYS A 572 24.51 -7.53 4.19
N ASP A 573 23.89 -8.71 4.09
CA ASP A 573 23.85 -9.46 2.83
C ASP A 573 22.82 -8.81 1.88
N PRO A 574 23.25 -8.34 0.69
CA PRO A 574 22.40 -7.58 -0.23
C PRO A 574 21.18 -8.35 -0.74
N LYS A 575 21.18 -9.70 -0.72
CA LYS A 575 20.02 -10.49 -1.16
C LYS A 575 18.76 -10.14 -0.36
N TRP A 576 18.92 -9.81 0.92
CA TRP A 576 17.82 -9.42 1.79
C TRP A 576 17.26 -8.05 1.45
N LEU A 577 18.12 -7.10 1.05
CA LEU A 577 17.66 -5.80 0.58
C LEU A 577 16.88 -5.94 -0.74
N THR A 578 17.38 -6.75 -1.67
CA THR A 578 16.65 -7.07 -2.91
C THR A 578 15.29 -7.73 -2.63
N ALA A 579 15.22 -8.65 -1.66
CA ALA A 579 13.95 -9.25 -1.25
C ALA A 579 12.98 -8.24 -0.61
N ALA A 580 13.51 -7.27 0.16
CA ALA A 580 12.73 -6.17 0.71
C ALA A 580 12.20 -5.22 -0.36
N GLU A 581 13.00 -4.87 -1.38
CA GLU A 581 12.55 -4.05 -2.52
C GLU A 581 11.43 -4.75 -3.30
N GLN A 582 11.54 -6.06 -3.57
CA GLN A 582 10.46 -6.80 -4.23
C GLN A 582 9.17 -6.83 -3.39
N ALA A 583 9.30 -7.04 -2.07
CA ALA A 583 8.16 -7.01 -1.16
C ALA A 583 7.52 -5.62 -1.10
N ALA A 584 8.32 -4.55 -1.22
CA ALA A 584 7.86 -3.17 -1.30
C ALA A 584 7.00 -2.96 -2.54
N THR A 585 7.52 -3.24 -3.74
CA THR A 585 6.76 -3.14 -5.00
C THR A 585 5.44 -3.91 -4.93
N TYR A 586 5.47 -5.13 -4.37
CA TYR A 586 4.24 -5.89 -4.14
C TYR A 586 3.28 -5.12 -3.23
N THR A 587 3.71 -4.66 -2.04
CA THR A 587 2.86 -3.98 -1.06
C THR A 587 2.25 -2.68 -1.59
N GLU A 588 3.03 -1.79 -2.20
CA GLU A 588 2.48 -0.53 -2.73
C GLU A 588 1.49 -0.76 -3.87
N SER A 589 1.63 -1.86 -4.62
CA SER A 589 0.67 -2.25 -5.66
C SER A 589 -0.72 -2.63 -5.16
N TRP A 590 -0.96 -2.59 -3.84
CA TRP A 590 -2.28 -2.72 -3.21
C TRP A 590 -2.91 -1.40 -2.78
N SER A 591 -2.18 -0.29 -2.82
CA SER A 591 -2.64 1.02 -2.35
C SER A 591 -3.02 1.91 -3.51
N TYR A 592 -4.24 2.46 -3.51
CA TYR A 592 -4.66 3.35 -4.59
C TYR A 592 -3.69 4.52 -4.74
N MET A 593 -3.17 4.68 -5.97
CA MET A 593 -2.22 5.74 -6.33
C MET A 593 -2.83 6.74 -7.31
N PHE A 594 -4.15 6.73 -7.45
CA PHE A 594 -4.92 7.70 -8.23
C PHE A 594 -6.32 7.89 -7.64
N GLU A 595 -7.02 8.92 -8.09
CA GLU A 595 -8.35 9.23 -7.57
C GLU A 595 -9.45 8.33 -8.15
N VAL A 596 -10.30 7.84 -7.25
CA VAL A 596 -11.59 7.23 -7.59
C VAL A 596 -12.70 8.04 -6.93
N PRO A 597 -13.33 8.99 -7.65
CA PRO A 597 -14.37 9.85 -7.09
C PRO A 597 -15.68 9.08 -6.82
N VAL A 598 -16.57 9.66 -6.03
CA VAL A 598 -17.98 9.20 -5.95
C VAL A 598 -18.71 9.45 -7.27
N GLU A 599 -19.90 8.88 -7.40
CA GLU A 599 -20.80 9.21 -8.51
C GLU A 599 -21.11 10.71 -8.54
N LYS A 600 -21.05 11.33 -9.73
CA LYS A 600 -21.26 12.78 -9.86
C LYS A 600 -22.67 13.24 -9.47
N ASP A 601 -23.64 12.34 -9.56
CA ASP A 601 -25.04 12.54 -9.18
C ASP A 601 -25.35 12.02 -7.75
N GLN A 602 -24.32 11.64 -6.97
CA GLN A 602 -24.47 11.29 -5.55
C GLN A 602 -24.71 12.54 -4.70
N THR A 603 -25.96 12.67 -4.22
CA THR A 603 -26.36 13.76 -3.32
C THR A 603 -26.41 13.34 -1.85
N ALA A 604 -26.49 12.03 -1.56
CA ALA A 604 -26.49 11.54 -0.19
C ALA A 604 -25.13 11.72 0.49
N LYS A 605 -25.14 11.79 1.82
CA LYS A 605 -23.91 11.69 2.61
C LYS A 605 -23.37 10.27 2.48
N THR A 606 -22.09 10.16 2.15
CA THR A 606 -21.37 8.89 2.11
C THR A 606 -20.83 8.52 3.48
N ASP A 607 -20.67 7.23 3.76
CA ASP A 607 -20.07 6.76 5.02
C ASP A 607 -18.59 7.20 5.08
N TRP A 608 -17.86 7.02 3.97
CA TRP A 608 -16.54 7.60 3.78
C TRP A 608 -16.62 8.93 3.01
N PRO A 609 -16.04 10.05 3.50
CA PRO A 609 -16.28 11.39 2.97
C PRO A 609 -16.03 11.54 1.46
N LYS A 610 -16.97 12.13 0.73
CA LYS A 610 -16.86 12.28 -0.74
C LYS A 610 -15.78 13.28 -1.19
N ASP A 611 -15.42 14.21 -0.32
CA ASP A 611 -14.48 15.31 -0.53
C ASP A 611 -13.04 14.99 -0.13
N ARG A 612 -12.81 13.79 0.42
CA ARG A 612 -11.47 13.31 0.77
C ARG A 612 -10.91 12.41 -0.32
N SER A 613 -9.58 12.35 -0.42
CA SER A 613 -8.85 11.52 -1.40
C SER A 613 -8.71 10.08 -0.93
N ILE A 614 -8.91 9.13 -1.85
CA ILE A 614 -8.69 7.69 -1.59
C ILE A 614 -7.24 7.27 -1.85
N VAL A 615 -6.37 8.18 -2.32
CA VAL A 615 -4.96 7.88 -2.54
C VAL A 615 -4.32 7.44 -1.22
N GLY A 616 -3.55 6.36 -1.23
CA GLY A 616 -2.96 5.75 -0.03
C GLY A 616 -3.91 4.85 0.77
N GLN A 617 -5.18 4.70 0.36
CA GLN A 617 -6.08 3.68 0.91
C GLN A 617 -5.82 2.34 0.24
N HIS A 618 -5.97 1.26 1.01
CA HIS A 618 -5.31 -0.01 0.77
C HIS A 618 -6.31 -1.15 0.57
N ILE A 619 -6.19 -1.91 -0.52
CA ILE A 619 -7.01 -3.10 -0.74
C ILE A 619 -6.50 -4.24 0.15
N ILE A 620 -7.42 -4.93 0.83
CA ILE A 620 -7.11 -5.89 1.89
C ILE A 620 -6.60 -7.23 1.34
N ALA A 621 -7.38 -7.86 0.46
CA ALA A 621 -7.10 -9.19 -0.05
C ALA A 621 -7.64 -9.35 -1.48
N ILE A 622 -7.03 -10.28 -2.23
CA ILE A 622 -7.45 -10.55 -3.61
C ILE A 622 -8.94 -10.90 -3.67
N GLY A 623 -9.62 -10.38 -4.69
CA GLY A 623 -11.03 -10.66 -4.92
C GLY A 623 -11.99 -9.74 -4.22
N HIS A 624 -11.55 -9.09 -3.15
CA HIS A 624 -12.31 -8.05 -2.47
C HIS A 624 -12.11 -6.70 -3.18
N SER A 625 -12.93 -5.73 -2.81
CA SER A 625 -12.78 -4.31 -3.18
C SER A 625 -12.95 -3.39 -1.99
N ALA A 626 -12.97 -3.97 -0.78
CA ALA A 626 -12.93 -3.22 0.46
C ALA A 626 -11.51 -2.66 0.61
N THR A 627 -11.45 -1.39 0.98
CA THR A 627 -10.21 -0.71 1.30
C THR A 627 -10.20 -0.27 2.75
N ASP A 628 -9.04 -0.39 3.37
CA ASP A 628 -8.75 0.10 4.70
C ASP A 628 -7.53 1.05 4.70
N LEU A 629 -7.06 1.38 5.89
CA LEU A 629 -5.86 2.18 6.10
C LEU A 629 -4.61 1.36 6.42
N GLY A 630 -4.58 0.06 6.10
CA GLY A 630 -3.47 -0.85 6.39
C GLY A 630 -2.12 -0.35 5.84
N PHE A 631 -2.11 0.48 4.81
CA PHE A 631 -0.89 1.09 4.30
C PHE A 631 -0.21 2.05 5.30
N ALA A 632 -0.91 2.50 6.35
CA ALA A 632 -0.36 3.35 7.41
C ALA A 632 0.85 2.72 8.12
N TRP A 633 0.90 1.38 8.22
CA TRP A 633 2.02 0.64 8.83
C TRP A 633 3.37 0.83 8.12
N SER A 634 3.39 1.38 6.91
CA SER A 634 4.52 1.20 5.98
C SER A 634 5.47 2.39 5.87
N SER A 635 5.12 3.58 6.37
CA SER A 635 5.87 4.82 6.09
C SER A 635 7.35 4.72 6.50
N PHE A 636 7.64 4.15 7.67
CA PHE A 636 9.00 3.98 8.16
C PHE A 636 9.84 3.04 7.28
N VAL A 637 9.27 1.91 6.84
CA VAL A 637 10.03 0.93 6.04
C VAL A 637 10.30 1.42 4.62
N TYR A 638 9.38 2.18 4.00
CA TYR A 638 9.65 2.83 2.71
C TYR A 638 10.70 3.93 2.84
N TYR A 639 10.66 4.71 3.92
CA TYR A 639 11.70 5.71 4.18
C TYR A 639 13.08 5.07 4.37
N ARG A 640 13.15 3.94 5.08
CA ARG A 640 14.38 3.12 5.18
C ARG A 640 14.87 2.65 3.82
N LEU A 641 13.98 2.17 2.94
CA LEU A 641 14.36 1.78 1.58
C LEU A 641 14.90 2.95 0.76
N TYR A 642 14.30 4.15 0.88
CA TYR A 642 14.84 5.36 0.27
C TYR A 642 16.28 5.63 0.73
N LEU A 643 16.54 5.60 2.05
CA LEU A 643 17.89 5.83 2.58
C LEU A 643 18.90 4.75 2.17
N LEU A 644 18.47 3.50 2.02
CA LEU A 644 19.34 2.38 1.67
C LEU A 644 19.64 2.29 0.17
N THR A 645 18.74 2.77 -0.69
CA THR A 645 18.82 2.60 -2.15
C THR A 645 19.06 3.91 -2.90
N GLY A 646 18.74 5.05 -2.29
CA GLY A 646 18.75 6.37 -2.93
C GLY A 646 17.60 6.59 -3.92
N LYS A 647 16.61 5.70 -3.99
CA LYS A 647 15.48 5.82 -4.94
C LYS A 647 14.39 6.75 -4.39
N GLU A 648 14.22 7.91 -5.04
CA GLU A 648 13.20 8.92 -4.69
C GLU A 648 11.76 8.39 -4.72
N HIS A 649 11.49 7.36 -5.55
CA HIS A 649 10.21 6.64 -5.56
C HIS A 649 9.79 6.22 -4.14
N TYR A 650 10.69 5.62 -3.37
CA TYR A 650 10.37 5.16 -2.02
C TYR A 650 10.12 6.31 -1.04
N LEU A 651 10.73 7.48 -1.24
CA LEU A 651 10.42 8.67 -0.43
C LEU A 651 8.99 9.17 -0.73
N HIS A 652 8.60 9.17 -2.00
CA HIS A 652 7.24 9.53 -2.41
C HIS A 652 6.22 8.57 -1.78
N VAL A 653 6.47 7.27 -1.85
CA VAL A 653 5.60 6.24 -1.25
C VAL A 653 5.56 6.36 0.28
N ALA A 654 6.69 6.65 0.93
CA ALA A 654 6.76 6.90 2.37
C ALA A 654 5.88 8.10 2.78
N ARG A 655 5.89 9.18 2.00
CA ARG A 655 5.02 10.36 2.22
C ARG A 655 3.54 10.05 2.02
N ILE A 656 3.18 9.26 1.00
CA ILE A 656 1.78 8.80 0.81
C ILE A 656 1.32 8.00 2.03
N SER A 657 2.14 7.05 2.50
CA SER A 657 1.84 6.26 3.70
C SER A 657 1.75 7.13 4.96
N ALA A 658 2.64 8.11 5.12
CA ALA A 658 2.70 8.99 6.29
C ALA A 658 1.53 9.99 6.35
N HIS A 659 1.15 10.60 5.23
CA HIS A 659 0.15 11.67 5.19
C HIS A 659 -1.22 11.19 4.70
N ASN A 660 -1.30 10.58 3.52
CA ASN A 660 -2.59 10.32 2.87
C ASN A 660 -3.44 9.27 3.60
N THR A 661 -2.81 8.32 4.29
CA THR A 661 -3.53 7.32 5.08
C THR A 661 -4.33 7.94 6.23
N LYS A 662 -4.03 9.19 6.63
CA LYS A 662 -4.75 9.95 7.67
C LYS A 662 -5.95 10.73 7.13
N GLN A 663 -6.21 10.68 5.82
CA GLN A 663 -7.34 11.41 5.22
C GLN A 663 -8.68 10.98 5.81
N SER A 664 -8.88 9.77 6.35
CA SER A 664 -10.15 9.40 6.99
C SER A 664 -10.17 9.55 8.52
N MET A 665 -9.14 10.17 9.09
CA MET A 665 -9.04 10.45 10.51
C MET A 665 -9.91 11.66 10.89
N ASN A 666 -10.41 11.68 12.12
CA ASN A 666 -11.23 12.76 12.69
C ASN A 666 -10.42 13.99 13.14
N LEU A 667 -9.35 14.32 12.40
CA LEU A 667 -8.50 15.46 12.70
C LEU A 667 -9.31 16.76 12.69
N GLY A 668 -9.10 17.60 13.71
CA GLY A 668 -9.89 18.82 13.91
C GLY A 668 -11.38 18.57 14.22
N GLN A 669 -11.77 17.32 14.50
CA GLN A 669 -13.15 16.89 14.81
C GLN A 669 -14.18 17.18 13.70
N GLU A 670 -13.73 17.22 12.45
CA GLU A 670 -14.61 17.54 11.30
C GLU A 670 -15.57 16.40 10.95
N LEU A 671 -15.15 15.14 11.09
CA LEU A 671 -15.97 13.98 10.72
C LEU A 671 -16.96 13.61 11.83
N TYR A 672 -16.48 13.63 13.06
CA TYR A 672 -17.17 13.27 14.28
C TYR A 672 -16.97 14.38 15.32
N PRO A 673 -17.75 15.47 15.25
CA PRO A 673 -17.65 16.58 16.20
C PRO A 673 -17.81 16.14 17.65
N GLY A 674 -16.92 16.61 18.53
CA GLY A 674 -16.91 16.28 19.96
C GLY A 674 -16.32 14.91 20.30
N GLN A 675 -15.78 14.19 19.31
CA GLN A 675 -15.13 12.89 19.50
C GLN A 675 -13.61 13.00 19.31
N PRO A 676 -12.83 12.04 19.84
CA PRO A 676 -11.38 12.07 19.75
C PRO A 676 -10.86 12.19 18.30
N GLU A 677 -9.76 12.93 18.12
CA GLU A 677 -9.24 13.24 16.78
C GLU A 677 -8.61 12.04 16.06
N GLY A 678 -8.08 11.07 16.81
CA GLY A 678 -7.48 9.86 16.28
C GLY A 678 -8.48 8.83 15.76
N LEU A 679 -9.80 9.06 15.91
CA LEU A 679 -10.82 8.17 15.38
C LEU A 679 -10.72 8.06 13.86
N GLN A 680 -10.73 6.83 13.37
CA GLN A 680 -10.65 6.54 11.95
C GLN A 680 -11.40 5.24 11.64
N GLN A 681 -12.16 5.26 10.55
CA GLN A 681 -12.95 4.10 10.10
C GLN A 681 -12.05 2.98 9.56
N GLU A 682 -12.39 1.74 9.93
CA GLU A 682 -11.70 0.52 9.51
C GLU A 682 -11.67 0.36 7.98
N ALA A 683 -12.83 0.16 7.34
CA ALA A 683 -12.88 -0.17 5.91
C ALA A 683 -14.13 0.37 5.21
N PHE A 684 -14.02 0.60 3.90
CA PHE A 684 -15.08 1.08 3.01
C PHE A 684 -14.98 0.46 1.60
N GLN A 685 -16.02 0.63 0.78
CA GLN A 685 -16.03 0.15 -0.61
C GLN A 685 -15.68 1.28 -1.59
N VAL A 686 -14.63 1.10 -2.40
CA VAL A 686 -14.25 2.08 -3.43
C VAL A 686 -15.10 1.97 -4.69
N ARG A 687 -15.52 0.75 -5.06
CA ARG A 687 -16.42 0.52 -6.20
C ARG A 687 -17.88 0.50 -5.80
N VAL A 688 -18.76 0.61 -6.79
CA VAL A 688 -20.20 0.37 -6.61
C VAL A 688 -20.46 -1.08 -6.18
N ASN A 689 -21.48 -1.28 -5.34
CA ASN A 689 -21.82 -2.60 -4.82
C ASN A 689 -23.34 -2.77 -4.62
N ASN A 690 -23.93 -3.74 -5.32
CA ASN A 690 -25.31 -4.22 -5.11
C ASN A 690 -26.37 -3.11 -4.96
N GLY A 691 -26.43 -2.16 -5.90
CA GLY A 691 -27.38 -1.04 -5.85
C GLY A 691 -26.90 0.18 -5.06
N SER A 692 -25.78 0.06 -4.34
CA SER A 692 -25.19 1.13 -3.55
C SER A 692 -24.04 1.81 -4.29
N GLY A 693 -23.95 3.14 -4.14
CA GLY A 693 -22.85 3.93 -4.68
C GLY A 693 -21.53 3.67 -3.98
N ARG A 694 -20.45 4.22 -4.53
CA ARG A 694 -19.11 4.19 -3.93
C ARG A 694 -19.11 4.84 -2.54
N ARG A 695 -18.24 4.37 -1.65
CA ARG A 695 -18.05 4.90 -0.27
C ARG A 695 -19.29 4.80 0.63
N MET A 696 -20.23 3.93 0.27
CA MET A 696 -21.42 3.59 1.06
C MET A 696 -21.29 2.19 1.68
N ASN A 697 -22.11 1.90 2.69
CA ASN A 697 -22.15 0.61 3.37
C ASN A 697 -20.78 0.20 3.92
N SER A 698 -20.11 1.16 4.53
CA SER A 698 -18.85 0.93 5.21
C SER A 698 -19.04 0.19 6.54
N ILE A 699 -17.97 -0.37 7.10
CA ILE A 699 -18.04 -1.04 8.41
C ILE A 699 -18.45 -0.06 9.51
N MET A 700 -18.03 1.20 9.42
CA MET A 700 -18.37 2.27 10.39
C MET A 700 -17.97 1.92 11.82
N GLU A 701 -16.82 1.27 11.98
CA GLU A 701 -16.17 1.03 13.26
C GLU A 701 -14.71 1.50 13.19
N ALA A 702 -14.16 1.91 14.33
CA ALA A 702 -12.72 2.12 14.53
C ALA A 702 -12.19 1.00 15.45
N LEU A 703 -11.29 0.19 14.93
CA LEU A 703 -10.64 -0.90 15.66
C LEU A 703 -9.35 -0.41 16.30
N THR A 704 -8.90 -1.08 17.37
CA THR A 704 -7.66 -0.67 18.08
C THR A 704 -6.43 -0.68 17.16
N TRP A 705 -6.36 -1.60 16.19
CA TRP A 705 -5.27 -1.61 15.21
C TRP A 705 -5.20 -0.34 14.36
N ASN A 706 -6.31 0.38 14.14
CA ASN A 706 -6.28 1.61 13.36
C ASN A 706 -5.37 2.65 14.02
N PHE A 707 -5.36 2.71 15.36
CA PHE A 707 -4.48 3.61 16.09
C PHE A 707 -3.03 3.09 16.08
N ALA A 708 -2.85 1.80 16.33
CA ALA A 708 -1.54 1.16 16.35
C ALA A 708 -0.81 1.28 15.00
N ALA A 709 -1.56 1.23 13.89
CA ALA A 709 -1.02 1.29 12.53
C ALA A 709 -0.32 2.61 12.21
N HIS A 710 -0.83 3.72 12.75
CA HIS A 710 -0.15 5.01 12.63
C HIS A 710 0.96 5.15 13.66
N LEU A 711 0.70 4.73 14.90
CA LEU A 711 1.62 4.96 16.02
C LEU A 711 2.93 4.17 15.90
N ASP A 712 2.91 2.91 15.44
CA ASP A 712 4.14 2.10 15.31
C ASP A 712 5.20 2.72 14.40
N PRO A 713 4.92 3.06 13.12
CA PRO A 713 5.94 3.67 12.28
C PRO A 713 6.35 5.06 12.78
N MET A 714 5.44 5.85 13.34
CA MET A 714 5.76 7.15 13.95
C MET A 714 6.73 7.01 15.14
N ILE A 715 6.51 6.01 16.00
CA ILE A 715 7.42 5.67 17.09
C ILE A 715 8.77 5.20 16.54
N ARG A 716 8.79 4.37 15.50
CA ARG A 716 10.05 3.93 14.85
C ARG A 716 10.83 5.09 14.24
N PHE A 717 10.16 6.05 13.60
CA PHE A 717 10.78 7.30 13.17
C PHE A 717 11.43 8.02 14.35
N LYS A 718 10.72 8.12 15.48
CA LYS A 718 11.24 8.77 16.69
C LYS A 718 12.43 8.03 17.30
N ASP A 719 12.41 6.69 17.30
CA ASP A 719 13.51 5.87 17.81
C ASP A 719 14.76 5.98 16.93
N ALA A 720 14.57 5.99 15.61
CA ALA A 720 15.66 6.09 14.65
C ALA A 720 16.24 7.50 14.55
N PHE A 721 15.37 8.52 14.52
CA PHE A 721 15.73 9.87 14.09
C PHE A 721 15.42 10.98 15.11
N GLY A 722 14.80 10.66 16.25
CA GLY A 722 14.49 11.61 17.31
C GLY A 722 13.15 12.35 17.14
N THR A 723 12.47 12.20 16.01
CA THR A 723 11.13 12.77 15.75
C THR A 723 10.22 11.77 15.04
N TYR A 724 8.91 11.85 15.26
CA TYR A 724 7.91 11.05 14.56
C TYR A 724 7.45 11.66 13.23
N ASP A 725 7.92 12.87 12.90
CA ASP A 725 7.54 13.61 11.70
C ASP A 725 8.58 13.38 10.59
N LEU A 726 8.16 12.72 9.51
CA LEU A 726 9.02 12.41 8.37
C LEU A 726 9.64 13.67 7.76
N GLU A 727 8.89 14.77 7.68
CA GLU A 727 9.38 16.00 7.06
C GLU A 727 10.41 16.71 7.94
N GLU A 728 10.32 16.56 9.26
CA GLU A 728 11.38 17.01 10.17
C GLU A 728 12.67 16.20 10.00
N VAL A 729 12.59 14.90 9.68
CA VAL A 729 13.76 14.08 9.35
C VAL A 729 14.38 14.53 8.03
N GLU A 730 13.58 14.74 6.97
CA GLU A 730 14.08 15.22 5.67
C GLU A 730 14.68 16.62 5.74
N ALA A 731 14.28 17.45 6.71
CA ALA A 731 14.88 18.76 6.94
C ALA A 731 16.27 18.69 7.61
N MET A 732 16.67 17.54 8.17
CA MET A 732 17.99 17.37 8.78
C MET A 732 19.11 17.32 7.73
N PRO A 733 20.36 17.65 8.10
CA PRO A 733 21.51 17.41 7.22
C PRO A 733 21.60 15.92 6.82
N LYS A 734 21.76 15.61 5.53
CA LYS A 734 21.82 14.22 5.02
C LYS A 734 22.81 13.34 5.76
N SER A 735 24.00 13.88 6.10
CA SER A 735 25.00 13.16 6.88
C SER A 735 24.51 12.75 8.27
N LYS A 736 23.64 13.55 8.90
CA LYS A 736 23.03 13.22 10.19
C LYS A 736 21.98 12.13 10.04
N VAL A 737 21.15 12.20 9.00
CA VAL A 737 20.17 11.15 8.69
C VAL A 737 20.87 9.81 8.44
N GLU A 738 21.96 9.81 7.67
CA GLU A 738 22.77 8.62 7.41
C GLU A 738 23.39 8.04 8.70
N GLU A 739 23.96 8.89 9.56
CA GLU A 739 24.50 8.49 10.87
C GLU A 739 23.44 7.79 11.73
N LEU A 740 22.26 8.43 11.87
CA LEU A 740 21.13 7.92 12.64
C LEU A 740 20.57 6.62 12.04
N ASN A 741 20.46 6.55 10.71
CA ASN A 741 20.04 5.36 9.99
C ASN A 741 21.01 4.18 10.19
N ASN A 742 22.31 4.46 10.17
CA ASN A 742 23.36 3.47 10.44
C ASN A 742 23.30 2.97 11.88
N ARG A 743 23.04 3.84 12.85
CA ARG A 743 22.80 3.43 14.24
C ARG A 743 21.56 2.55 14.36
N TYR A 744 20.42 2.98 13.80
CA TYR A 744 19.20 2.16 13.84
C TYR A 744 19.45 0.79 13.21
N SER A 745 20.29 0.69 12.17
CA SER A 745 20.61 -0.62 11.59
C SER A 745 21.33 -1.59 12.55
N LYS A 746 21.99 -1.09 13.58
CA LYS A 746 22.68 -1.92 14.59
C LYS A 746 21.76 -2.41 15.70
N TYR A 747 20.83 -1.56 16.14
CA TYR A 747 20.03 -1.82 17.34
C TYR A 747 18.53 -1.94 17.09
N GLN A 748 18.06 -1.46 15.94
CA GLN A 748 16.65 -1.42 15.53
C GLN A 748 15.78 -0.82 16.64
N SER A 749 14.53 -1.27 16.81
CA SER A 749 13.69 -0.88 17.96
C SER A 749 14.14 -1.51 19.29
N SER A 750 15.20 -2.32 19.28
CA SER A 750 15.79 -2.95 20.48
C SER A 750 16.97 -2.18 21.05
N ASP A 751 17.03 -0.88 20.77
CA ASP A 751 17.97 0.05 21.38
C ASP A 751 17.51 0.47 22.78
N TYR A 752 18.09 -0.15 23.81
CA TYR A 752 17.86 0.22 25.20
C TYR A 752 19.02 1.01 25.85
N GLY A 753 19.94 1.55 25.05
CA GLY A 753 21.17 2.17 25.56
C GLY A 753 22.27 1.17 25.91
N GLN A 754 22.29 0.03 25.22
CA GLN A 754 23.22 -1.09 25.45
C GLN A 754 24.68 -0.82 25.05
N ASP A 755 24.92 0.22 24.25
CA ASP A 755 26.26 0.65 23.85
C ASP A 755 26.54 2.06 24.41
N PRO A 756 27.48 2.18 25.38
CA PRO A 756 27.81 3.45 26.03
C PRO A 756 28.46 4.48 25.10
N GLU A 757 29.10 4.07 24.00
CA GLU A 757 29.81 4.98 23.08
C GLU A 757 28.89 5.62 22.05
N THR A 758 27.68 5.10 21.88
CA THR A 758 26.89 5.40 20.68
C THR A 758 25.87 6.53 20.85
N GLY A 759 25.65 7.02 22.07
CA GLY A 759 24.88 8.23 22.39
C GLY A 759 23.92 8.74 21.30
N ILE A 760 22.75 8.10 21.14
CA ILE A 760 21.58 8.97 21.02
C ILE A 760 21.37 9.42 22.45
N GLU A 761 21.46 10.73 22.67
CA GLU A 761 20.93 11.38 23.85
C GLU A 761 19.71 10.57 24.35
N THR A 762 19.89 9.80 25.43
CA THR A 762 18.93 9.86 26.55
C THR A 762 18.47 11.30 26.55
N ILE A 763 17.18 11.60 26.35
CA ILE A 763 16.63 12.98 26.47
C ILE A 763 17.53 13.68 27.45
N ASP A 764 18.41 14.56 26.96
CA ASP A 764 19.67 14.80 27.66
C ASP A 764 19.28 15.08 29.10
N GLY A 765 19.69 14.18 30.00
CA GLY A 765 19.41 14.33 31.42
C GLY A 765 19.97 15.67 31.90
N ASN A 766 20.82 16.29 31.06
CA ASN A 766 21.34 17.61 31.17
C ASN A 766 20.75 18.71 30.25
N SER A 767 19.72 18.43 29.43
CA SER A 767 19.23 19.39 28.43
C SER A 767 18.47 20.56 29.03
N LEU A 768 18.77 21.74 28.49
CA LEU A 768 17.87 22.89 28.52
C LEU A 768 16.73 22.67 27.53
N SER A 769 15.49 22.84 27.97
CA SER A 769 14.31 22.86 27.09
C SER A 769 13.35 23.95 27.51
N ALA A 770 12.57 24.48 26.56
CA ALA A 770 11.61 25.53 26.85
C ALA A 770 10.24 25.27 26.21
N TYR A 771 9.17 25.54 26.96
CA TYR A 771 7.80 25.47 26.48
C TYR A 771 6.94 26.56 27.12
N VAL A 772 5.75 26.79 26.58
CA VAL A 772 4.78 27.76 27.13
C VAL A 772 3.52 26.99 27.52
N SER A 773 3.01 27.26 28.73
CA SER A 773 1.72 26.76 29.20
C SER A 773 0.93 27.91 29.81
N GLY A 774 -0.21 28.24 29.19
CA GLY A 774 -0.98 29.43 29.52
C GLY A 774 -0.16 30.72 29.36
N ASP A 775 -0.12 31.53 30.41
CA ASP A 775 0.59 32.81 30.47
C ASP A 775 2.03 32.69 31.03
N GLN A 776 2.57 31.47 31.08
CA GLN A 776 3.89 31.18 31.64
C GLN A 776 4.79 30.47 30.63
N LEU A 777 6.05 30.89 30.59
CA LEU A 777 7.13 30.24 29.87
C LEU A 777 7.99 29.47 30.86
N PHE A 778 8.22 28.20 30.55
CA PHE A 778 8.99 27.27 31.37
C PHE A 778 10.33 27.03 30.68
N LEU A 779 11.42 27.14 31.44
CA LEU A 779 12.76 26.71 31.04
C LEU A 779 13.18 25.59 31.99
N VAL A 780 13.27 24.38 31.47
CA VAL A 780 13.71 23.20 32.23
C VAL A 780 15.22 23.08 32.06
N ASN A 781 15.96 23.06 33.15
CA ASN A 781 17.42 22.94 33.22
C ASN A 781 17.80 21.66 33.99
N LYS A 782 17.48 20.48 33.43
CA LYS A 782 17.71 19.20 34.14
C LYS A 782 19.20 18.96 34.43
N GLY A 783 20.08 19.54 33.62
CA GLY A 783 21.54 19.43 33.77
C GLY A 783 22.17 20.36 34.77
N LYS A 784 21.37 21.28 35.34
CA LYS A 784 21.86 22.36 36.19
C LYS A 784 23.00 23.10 35.50
N GLU A 785 22.87 23.33 34.20
CA GLU A 785 23.82 24.14 33.44
C GLU A 785 23.89 25.53 34.06
N ASP A 786 25.09 26.09 34.15
CA ASP A 786 25.29 27.43 34.69
C ASP A 786 24.78 28.47 33.69
N ILE A 787 23.51 28.83 33.76
CA ILE A 787 22.88 29.92 33.03
C ILE A 787 23.29 31.26 33.65
N SER A 788 23.88 32.13 32.84
CA SER A 788 24.21 33.51 33.22
C SER A 788 23.05 34.47 32.97
N LYS A 789 22.28 34.23 31.90
CA LYS A 789 21.27 35.17 31.42
C LYS A 789 20.26 34.48 30.50
N VAL A 790 19.01 34.93 30.57
CA VAL A 790 17.95 34.59 29.61
C VAL A 790 17.34 35.84 29.01
N GLU A 791 16.92 35.76 27.75
CA GLU A 791 16.34 36.87 27.02
C GLU A 791 15.24 36.37 26.07
N LEU A 792 14.06 36.98 26.17
CA LEU A 792 12.94 36.69 25.26
C LEU A 792 12.84 37.79 24.21
N THR A 793 12.79 37.40 22.94
CA THR A 793 12.56 38.30 21.80
C THR A 793 11.35 37.84 20.99
N ASP A 794 10.69 38.78 20.32
CA ASP A 794 9.79 38.42 19.22
C ASP A 794 10.58 38.01 17.95
N LEU A 795 9.88 37.54 16.92
CA LEU A 795 10.50 37.15 15.64
C LEU A 795 11.13 38.33 14.87
N ALA A 796 10.79 39.58 15.21
CA ALA A 796 11.41 40.77 14.64
C ALA A 796 12.72 41.14 15.37
N GLY A 797 13.15 40.34 16.34
CA GLY A 797 14.34 40.58 17.16
C GLY A 797 14.14 41.65 18.23
N ARG A 798 12.90 42.12 18.46
CA ARG A 798 12.63 43.06 19.53
C ARG A 798 12.66 42.31 20.86
N ARG A 799 13.55 42.74 21.74
CA ARG A 799 13.63 42.22 23.11
C ARG A 799 12.37 42.60 23.90
N LEU A 800 11.72 41.58 24.46
CA LEU A 800 10.58 41.73 25.34
C LEU A 800 11.03 41.89 26.79
N TRP A 801 11.92 41.00 27.24
CA TRP A 801 12.53 41.07 28.55
C TRP A 801 13.85 40.31 28.57
N THR A 802 14.64 40.54 29.63
CA THR A 802 15.83 39.77 29.94
C THR A 802 15.99 39.66 31.45
N GLU A 803 16.54 38.54 31.89
CA GLU A 803 16.76 38.25 33.30
C GLU A 803 18.15 37.63 33.47
N ASP A 804 18.93 38.20 34.39
CA ASP A 804 20.22 37.64 34.78
C ASP A 804 19.96 36.52 35.81
N MET A 805 20.62 35.38 35.60
CA MET A 805 20.38 34.17 36.40
C MET A 805 21.60 33.85 37.26
N LYS A 806 21.35 33.23 38.43
CA LYS A 806 22.37 32.62 39.29
C LYS A 806 21.90 31.20 39.58
N VAL A 807 22.68 30.19 39.22
CA VAL A 807 22.17 28.82 38.99
C VAL A 807 21.99 28.01 40.28
N THR A 808 20.88 27.24 40.32
CA THR A 808 20.84 25.76 40.50
C THR A 808 19.44 25.12 40.32
N ASP A 809 18.39 25.87 39.97
CA ASP A 809 17.05 25.28 39.89
C ASP A 809 16.87 24.45 38.61
N GLU A 810 16.17 23.33 38.74
CA GLU A 810 15.88 22.38 37.65
C GLU A 810 14.80 22.92 36.69
N GLU A 811 14.04 23.93 37.12
CA GLU A 811 13.00 24.57 36.33
C GLU A 811 12.89 26.06 36.71
N TYR A 812 12.73 26.90 35.70
CA TYR A 812 12.46 28.33 35.85
C TYR A 812 11.16 28.68 35.14
N THR A 813 10.40 29.58 35.75
CA THR A 813 9.13 30.04 35.21
C THR A 813 9.18 31.55 35.01
N PHE A 814 8.87 31.98 33.79
CA PHE A 814 8.87 33.39 33.40
C PHE A 814 7.45 33.82 33.00
N PRO A 815 6.97 34.98 33.47
CA PRO A 815 5.67 35.48 33.08
C PRO A 815 5.67 35.92 31.61
N MET A 816 4.61 35.58 30.89
CA MET A 816 4.32 36.08 29.54
C MET A 816 3.11 37.02 29.52
N HIS A 817 2.80 37.69 30.64
CA HIS A 817 1.70 38.65 30.71
C HIS A 817 1.92 39.82 29.74
N GLY A 818 0.90 40.15 28.96
CA GLY A 818 0.95 41.26 27.98
C GLY A 818 1.58 40.91 26.63
N THR A 819 2.02 39.67 26.40
CA THR A 819 2.44 39.19 25.07
C THR A 819 1.25 38.64 24.28
N PHE A 820 1.25 38.86 22.96
CA PHE A 820 0.20 38.39 22.06
C PHE A 820 0.38 36.90 21.69
N SER A 821 -0.65 36.28 21.12
CA SER A 821 -0.49 34.95 20.53
C SER A 821 0.52 34.99 19.39
N GLY A 822 1.46 34.05 19.35
CA GLY A 822 2.54 34.04 18.37
C GLY A 822 3.81 33.31 18.81
N PHE A 823 4.79 33.28 17.91
CA PHE A 823 6.11 32.69 18.17
C PHE A 823 7.08 33.71 18.79
N TYR A 824 7.89 33.23 19.72
CA TYR A 824 8.95 33.96 20.38
C TYR A 824 10.24 33.14 20.37
N ILE A 825 11.37 33.82 20.57
CA ILE A 825 12.68 33.18 20.72
C ILE A 825 13.16 33.44 22.14
N LEU A 826 13.40 32.37 22.89
CA LEU A 826 14.08 32.40 24.17
C LEU A 826 15.57 32.12 23.95
N ASN A 827 16.41 33.11 24.18
CA ASN A 827 17.85 32.97 24.21
C ASN A 827 18.32 32.67 25.63
N VAL A 828 19.13 31.64 25.80
CA VAL A 828 19.71 31.21 27.07
C VAL A 828 21.23 31.27 26.92
N CYS A 829 21.88 32.14 27.69
CA CYS A 829 23.31 32.32 27.70
C CYS A 829 23.92 31.63 28.92
N LEU A 830 24.84 30.71 28.70
CA LEU A 830 25.57 30.00 29.74
C LEU A 830 26.76 30.82 30.22
N VAL A 831 27.20 30.59 31.47
CA VAL A 831 28.43 31.15 32.06
C VAL A 831 29.67 30.71 31.27
N SER A 832 29.60 29.56 30.58
CA SER A 832 30.63 29.11 29.64
C SER A 832 30.80 30.02 28.42
N GLY A 833 29.85 30.94 28.17
CA GLY A 833 29.81 31.82 27.01
C GLY A 833 29.05 31.23 25.81
N GLU A 834 28.55 30.01 25.92
CA GLU A 834 27.68 29.39 24.92
C GLU A 834 26.26 29.99 24.97
N GLN A 835 25.61 30.16 23.82
CA GLN A 835 24.23 30.64 23.72
C GLN A 835 23.37 29.62 23.00
N LYS A 836 22.26 29.24 23.63
CA LYS A 836 21.23 28.34 23.09
C LYS A 836 19.94 29.14 22.82
N ALA A 837 19.22 28.83 21.75
CA ALA A 837 17.99 29.55 21.37
C ALA A 837 16.83 28.56 21.17
N PHE A 838 15.69 28.85 21.80
CA PHE A 838 14.49 28.02 21.76
C PHE A 838 13.34 28.79 21.12
N LYS A 839 12.70 28.19 20.12
CA LYS A 839 11.49 28.74 19.52
C LYS A 839 10.28 28.24 20.31
N VAL A 840 9.52 29.16 20.89
CA VAL A 840 8.34 28.85 21.72
C VAL A 840 7.10 29.53 21.14
N TYR A 841 5.94 28.89 21.28
CA TYR A 841 4.66 29.41 20.80
C TYR A 841 3.71 29.65 21.96
N LYS A 842 3.21 30.88 22.09
CA LYS A 842 2.14 31.22 23.02
C LYS A 842 0.80 31.16 22.29
N ASN A 843 -0.05 30.22 22.68
CA ASN A 843 -1.46 30.25 22.31
C ASN A 843 -2.24 31.06 23.35
N LYS A 844 -3.30 31.75 22.92
CA LYS A 844 -4.03 32.69 23.77
C LYS A 844 -4.76 32.00 24.92
#